data_AF-A0A7C1XG43-F1
#
_entry.id   AF-A0A7C1XG43-F1
#
_cell.length_a   1.000
_cell.length_b   1.000
_cell.length_c   1.000
_cell.angle_alpha   90.00
_cell.angle_beta   90.00
_cell.angle_gamma   90.00
#
_symmetry.space_group_name_H-M   'P 1'
#
loop_
_entity.id
_entity.type
_entity.pdbx_description
1 polymer ?
#
loop_
_entity_poly.entity_id
_entity_poly.type
_entity_poly.pdbx_seq_one_letter_code
_entity_poly.pdbx_strand_id
1 'polypeptide(L)'
;MKSVSKLLPLTLLALAVCPNAHAAAYRLAFSKGENVEVFVDHANNQPWCTNPLALRFAFAGKPDNEAVARLLPKLGGLLVSQCPSAATVTWKSYNAQGQPAANGVAAKAEEWSSHVVVADVPAGPVAEVAAAPVSEPRPAPVPPVPAPAADPAPPPAAVPVPAMAADPVPPPAPAPTVAADPLPPPAPAPVAAVPQPPESAPVAQSPAPKTITAVSPAFAVSGWTPPSEADAIKAASFFFELKDQNGCLFRTTYKPDGDTRFVSAKSTGVTCGSDGYAAGEGGVVLLRADGVKLKEYEGSFHQGIPFNKQAPQLPIVGFDNQKNALMLLTSDPASGIHYLLRASYSWSGYWDTRSPALVALTENQELFRQLETIKTTVFTALGALDQIQPKTQNVSFIGVRDVPQGLLKNDRDSWFYEINISRNWNTKSWQFNPQNANNYLFRHEAQAAEEKRVADRQRQYEEQRKLEQAGYQAQTQLQQFAQLKSESNDANHIRSRLLSDVSYAPTSGGSYARLVAGGKAAYSQIVHIVGKTDERWETDYPYESQLNIVGPNLKPEKGWFLAKGEVTVDPVKRDSEDLPLTLVAVTYLQACTEDGCTDLRDPLKIMRMQLGDDSWTPDAARQVFKQAWPDRNIQGEVQ
;
A
#
# COMPACT_ATOMS: atom_id res chain seq x y z
N MET A 1 38.75 -20.80 19.08
CA MET A 1 38.23 -21.65 17.97
C MET A 1 36.71 -21.76 18.08
N LYS A 2 36.04 -22.13 16.98
CA LYS A 2 34.60 -22.49 16.88
C LYS A 2 33.59 -21.39 17.26
N SER A 3 33.24 -20.64 16.21
CA SER A 3 32.03 -19.86 15.99
C SER A 3 30.75 -20.34 16.71
N VAL A 4 29.93 -19.38 17.14
CA VAL A 4 28.50 -19.55 17.41
C VAL A 4 27.74 -18.61 16.47
N SER A 5 26.83 -19.14 15.65
CA SER A 5 26.11 -18.37 14.63
C SER A 5 25.16 -17.34 15.25
N LYS A 6 25.41 -16.05 14.97
CA LYS A 6 24.36 -15.02 15.06
C LYS A 6 23.65 -14.93 13.72
N LEU A 7 22.49 -15.56 13.62
CA LEU A 7 21.50 -15.25 12.59
C LEU A 7 21.01 -13.81 12.84
N LEU A 8 21.36 -12.88 11.94
CA LEU A 8 20.63 -11.61 11.84
C LEU A 8 19.39 -11.83 10.98
N PRO A 9 18.24 -11.22 11.33
CA PRO A 9 17.03 -11.32 10.53
C PRO A 9 17.22 -10.60 9.19
N LEU A 10 16.64 -11.16 8.12
CA LEU A 10 16.69 -10.59 6.78
C LEU A 10 15.62 -9.48 6.65
N THR A 11 15.94 -8.26 7.07
CA THR A 11 15.05 -7.10 6.90
C THR A 11 14.91 -6.77 5.42
N LEU A 12 13.72 -7.00 4.85
CA LEU A 12 13.29 -6.32 3.63
C LEU A 12 13.26 -4.82 3.90
N LEU A 13 14.09 -4.04 3.21
CA LEU A 13 13.89 -2.60 3.12
C LEU A 13 12.74 -2.34 2.14
N ALA A 14 11.68 -1.69 2.63
CA ALA A 14 10.59 -1.22 1.79
C ALA A 14 11.09 -0.14 0.82
N LEU A 15 10.67 -0.23 -0.45
CA LEU A 15 11.04 0.73 -1.49
C LEU A 15 10.32 2.07 -1.26
N ALA A 16 11.05 3.07 -0.77
CA ALA A 16 10.59 4.45 -0.74
C ALA A 16 10.57 5.01 -2.18
N VAL A 17 9.38 5.04 -2.80
CA VAL A 17 9.19 5.59 -4.15
C VAL A 17 9.05 7.11 -4.09
N CYS A 18 10.07 7.83 -4.55
CA CYS A 18 9.96 9.27 -4.81
C CYS A 18 9.33 9.51 -6.20
N PRO A 19 8.36 10.45 -6.35
CA PRO A 19 7.66 10.69 -7.60
C PRO A 19 8.51 11.52 -8.59
N ASN A 20 9.46 10.87 -9.26
CA ASN A 20 9.98 11.32 -10.55
C ASN A 20 9.43 10.41 -11.65
N ALA A 21 9.32 10.92 -12.88
CA ALA A 21 8.66 10.25 -14.01
C ALA A 21 9.05 8.76 -14.10
N HIS A 22 8.06 7.86 -14.01
CA HIS A 22 8.27 6.44 -13.72
C HIS A 22 9.03 5.71 -14.84
N ALA A 23 10.35 5.66 -14.68
CA ALA A 23 11.17 4.60 -15.25
C ALA A 23 10.99 3.32 -14.41
N ALA A 24 10.81 2.18 -15.07
CA ALA A 24 11.02 0.89 -14.47
C ALA A 24 12.53 0.69 -14.21
N ALA A 25 12.86 0.05 -13.08
CA ALA A 25 14.24 -0.15 -12.66
C ALA A 25 14.60 -1.64 -12.64
N TYR A 26 15.37 -2.09 -13.63
CA TYR A 26 15.88 -3.46 -13.70
C TYR A 26 17.19 -3.57 -12.90
N ARG A 27 17.28 -4.49 -11.92
CA ARG A 27 18.50 -4.69 -11.12
C ARG A 27 19.51 -5.51 -11.92
N LEU A 28 20.50 -4.83 -12.51
CA LEU A 28 21.55 -5.43 -13.34
C LEU A 28 22.62 -6.15 -12.51
N ALA A 29 23.06 -5.56 -11.39
CA ALA A 29 24.15 -6.12 -10.58
C ALA A 29 24.11 -5.68 -9.10
N PHE A 30 24.92 -6.36 -8.28
CA PHE A 30 25.22 -5.98 -6.90
C PHE A 30 26.67 -6.30 -6.57
N SER A 31 27.38 -5.34 -5.98
CA SER A 31 28.73 -5.56 -5.44
C SER A 31 28.72 -5.49 -3.92
N LYS A 32 28.89 -6.64 -3.27
CA LYS A 32 29.08 -6.73 -1.82
C LYS A 32 30.40 -6.11 -1.35
N GLY A 33 31.43 -6.08 -2.20
CA GLY A 33 32.73 -5.48 -1.88
C GLY A 33 32.68 -3.95 -1.87
N GLU A 34 31.90 -3.36 -2.78
CA GLU A 34 31.79 -1.91 -2.98
C GLU A 34 30.49 -1.34 -2.35
N ASN A 35 29.69 -2.17 -1.67
CA ASN A 35 28.39 -1.87 -1.05
C ASN A 35 27.42 -1.05 -1.94
N VAL A 36 27.29 -1.46 -3.20
CA VAL A 36 26.51 -0.75 -4.23
C VAL A 36 25.62 -1.70 -5.04
N GLU A 37 24.38 -1.29 -5.25
CA GLU A 37 23.44 -1.93 -6.19
C GLU A 37 23.39 -1.13 -7.50
N VAL A 38 23.37 -1.83 -8.63
CA VAL A 38 23.38 -1.23 -9.97
C VAL A 38 22.07 -1.56 -10.66
N PHE A 39 21.31 -0.52 -10.97
CA PHE A 39 20.04 -0.58 -11.69
C PHE A 39 20.21 -0.04 -13.12
N VAL A 40 19.39 -0.53 -14.03
CA VAL A 40 19.11 0.08 -15.33
C VAL A 40 17.75 0.76 -15.20
N ASP A 41 17.70 2.08 -15.36
CA ASP A 41 16.45 2.84 -15.37
C ASP A 41 15.96 2.93 -16.83
N HIS A 42 14.79 2.35 -17.13
CA HIS A 42 14.23 2.29 -18.49
C HIS A 42 12.75 2.72 -18.51
N ALA A 43 12.24 3.18 -19.65
CA ALA A 43 10.82 3.56 -19.74
C ALA A 43 9.90 2.35 -19.52
N ASN A 44 8.75 2.59 -18.87
CA ASN A 44 7.67 1.60 -18.82
C ASN A 44 7.30 1.14 -20.25
N ASN A 45 7.10 -0.16 -20.43
CA ASN A 45 6.85 -0.82 -21.72
C ASN A 45 8.01 -0.80 -22.74
N GLN A 46 9.23 -0.42 -22.35
CA GLN A 46 10.45 -0.70 -23.12
C GLN A 46 11.24 -1.86 -22.48
N PRO A 47 11.96 -2.69 -23.27
CA PRO A 47 12.94 -3.62 -22.72
C PRO A 47 14.05 -2.84 -22.01
N TRP A 48 14.59 -3.38 -20.92
CA TRP A 48 15.65 -2.70 -20.15
C TRP A 48 16.93 -2.51 -20.96
N CYS A 49 17.18 -3.34 -21.97
CA CYS A 49 18.35 -3.25 -22.82
C CYS A 49 18.16 -2.23 -23.96
N THR A 50 18.65 -1.02 -23.77
CA THR A 50 18.59 0.10 -24.74
C THR A 50 19.98 0.64 -25.09
N ASN A 51 20.04 1.49 -26.13
CA ASN A 51 21.22 2.26 -26.49
C ASN A 51 20.83 3.72 -26.79
N PRO A 52 21.27 4.73 -26.01
CA PRO A 52 22.07 4.59 -24.79
C PRO A 52 21.35 3.82 -23.68
N LEU A 53 22.13 3.28 -22.76
CA LEU A 53 21.65 2.68 -21.51
C LEU A 53 21.78 3.68 -20.35
N ALA A 54 20.84 3.69 -19.41
CA ALA A 54 20.89 4.55 -18.23
C ALA A 54 21.12 3.71 -16.96
N LEU A 55 22.29 3.85 -16.35
CA LEU A 55 22.66 3.15 -15.11
C LEU A 55 22.54 4.03 -13.86
N ARG A 56 22.08 3.41 -12.78
CA ARG A 56 21.98 4.03 -11.45
C ARG A 56 22.70 3.20 -10.40
N PHE A 57 23.75 3.78 -9.82
CA PHE A 57 24.55 3.20 -8.75
C PHE A 57 24.02 3.69 -7.40
N ALA A 58 23.35 2.82 -6.64
CA ALA A 58 22.81 3.13 -5.31
C ALA A 58 23.76 2.60 -4.23
N PHE A 59 24.46 3.49 -3.53
CA PHE A 59 25.39 3.14 -2.45
C PHE A 59 24.66 3.04 -1.11
N ALA A 60 24.93 1.97 -0.35
CA ALA A 60 24.37 1.77 0.99
C ALA A 60 25.02 2.65 2.10
N GLY A 61 25.87 3.61 1.72
CA GLY A 61 26.61 4.47 2.65
C GLY A 61 27.11 5.76 1.98
N LYS A 62 28.33 6.19 2.31
CA LYS A 62 29.00 7.30 1.60
C LYS A 62 29.26 6.87 0.15
N PRO A 63 28.91 7.69 -0.87
CA PRO A 63 29.25 7.42 -2.26
C PRO A 63 30.77 7.32 -2.46
N ASP A 64 31.19 6.32 -3.24
CA ASP A 64 32.55 6.21 -3.77
C ASP A 64 32.49 6.26 -5.31
N ASN A 65 33.00 7.36 -5.88
CA ASN A 65 33.03 7.52 -7.34
C ASN A 65 34.18 6.72 -7.99
N GLU A 66 35.23 6.35 -7.25
CA GLU A 66 36.24 5.42 -7.74
C GLU A 66 35.68 3.99 -7.85
N ALA A 67 34.78 3.60 -6.94
CA ALA A 67 34.07 2.31 -7.06
C ALA A 67 33.28 2.22 -8.36
N VAL A 68 32.68 3.32 -8.83
CA VAL A 68 32.00 3.36 -10.15
C VAL A 68 33.00 3.10 -11.28
N ALA A 69 34.18 3.74 -11.25
CA ALA A 69 35.26 3.49 -12.20
C ALA A 69 35.80 2.04 -12.16
N ARG A 70 35.93 1.44 -10.95
CA ARG A 70 36.33 0.04 -10.74
C ARG A 70 35.27 -0.99 -11.17
N LEU A 71 34.03 -0.57 -11.36
CA LEU A 71 32.89 -1.43 -11.71
C LEU A 71 32.48 -1.34 -13.19
N LEU A 72 32.57 -0.16 -13.83
CA LEU A 72 32.10 0.02 -15.20
C LEU A 72 32.74 -0.93 -16.23
N PRO A 73 34.06 -1.22 -16.23
CA PRO A 73 34.65 -2.23 -17.12
C PRO A 73 34.12 -3.65 -16.86
N LYS A 74 33.84 -4.01 -15.60
CA LYS A 74 33.28 -5.33 -15.22
C LYS A 74 31.81 -5.45 -15.65
N LEU A 75 31.05 -4.37 -15.52
CA LEU A 75 29.70 -4.25 -16.06
C LEU A 75 29.73 -4.27 -17.59
N GLY A 76 30.75 -3.71 -18.23
CA GLY A 76 30.96 -3.78 -19.68
C GLY A 76 31.00 -5.21 -20.22
N GLY A 77 31.73 -6.11 -19.54
CA GLY A 77 31.73 -7.55 -19.86
C GLY A 77 30.35 -8.21 -19.67
N LEU A 78 29.60 -7.80 -18.65
CA LEU A 78 28.22 -8.26 -18.43
C LEU A 78 27.28 -7.75 -19.54
N LEU A 79 27.39 -6.48 -19.93
CA LEU A 79 26.58 -5.87 -20.99
C LEU A 79 26.86 -6.52 -22.35
N VAL A 80 28.10 -6.91 -22.67
CA VAL A 80 28.39 -7.66 -23.91
C VAL A 80 27.63 -8.99 -24.00
N SER A 81 27.33 -9.64 -22.86
CA SER A 81 26.60 -10.92 -22.83
C SER A 81 25.08 -10.78 -22.66
N GLN A 82 24.60 -9.77 -21.92
CA GLN A 82 23.17 -9.61 -21.61
C GLN A 82 22.47 -8.46 -22.36
N CYS A 83 23.22 -7.51 -22.91
CA CYS A 83 22.69 -6.37 -23.66
C CYS A 83 23.62 -5.95 -24.82
N PRO A 84 23.76 -6.79 -25.86
CA PRO A 84 24.75 -6.60 -26.93
C PRO A 84 24.53 -5.33 -27.79
N SER A 85 23.33 -4.75 -27.76
CA SER A 85 22.98 -3.50 -28.45
C SER A 85 23.50 -2.23 -27.75
N ALA A 86 23.86 -2.30 -26.47
CA ALA A 86 24.43 -1.16 -25.75
C ALA A 86 25.83 -0.82 -26.29
N ALA A 87 25.99 0.41 -26.79
CA ALA A 87 27.25 0.99 -27.22
C ALA A 87 27.69 2.15 -26.30
N THR A 88 26.75 2.87 -25.69
CA THR A 88 27.00 3.91 -24.69
C THR A 88 26.14 3.75 -23.44
N VAL A 89 26.74 4.06 -22.29
CA VAL A 89 26.12 4.08 -20.97
C VAL A 89 26.21 5.50 -20.42
N THR A 90 25.06 6.06 -20.03
CA THR A 90 24.99 7.19 -19.12
C THR A 90 24.83 6.66 -17.70
N TRP A 91 25.50 7.24 -16.71
CA TRP A 91 25.40 6.76 -15.32
C TRP A 91 25.24 7.88 -14.30
N LYS A 92 24.58 7.55 -13.18
CA LYS A 92 24.39 8.42 -12.01
C LYS A 92 24.64 7.64 -10.73
N SER A 93 25.39 8.20 -9.78
CA SER A 93 25.57 7.64 -8.43
C SER A 93 24.68 8.36 -7.41
N TYR A 94 24.22 7.61 -6.41
CA TYR A 94 23.32 8.09 -5.36
C TYR A 94 23.77 7.59 -3.97
N ASN A 95 23.59 8.42 -2.95
CA ASN A 95 23.83 8.05 -1.55
C ASN A 95 22.67 7.23 -0.96
N ALA A 96 22.85 6.74 0.26
CA ALA A 96 21.83 5.98 1.01
C ALA A 96 20.53 6.76 1.32
N GLN A 97 20.50 8.07 1.03
CA GLN A 97 19.35 8.97 1.22
C GLN A 97 18.67 9.32 -0.13
N GLY A 98 19.09 8.70 -1.23
CA GLY A 98 18.51 8.93 -2.56
C GLY A 98 18.95 10.25 -3.23
N GLN A 99 19.96 10.95 -2.69
CA GLN A 99 20.50 12.17 -3.31
C GLN A 99 21.58 11.81 -4.35
N PRO A 100 21.61 12.49 -5.52
CA PRO A 100 22.64 12.26 -6.53
C PRO A 100 24.00 12.77 -6.05
N ALA A 101 25.07 12.01 -6.35
CA ALA A 101 26.43 12.27 -5.88
C ALA A 101 27.43 12.56 -7.03
N ALA A 102 27.27 11.90 -8.17
CA ALA A 102 27.99 12.19 -9.41
C ALA A 102 27.22 11.64 -10.62
N ASN A 103 27.66 12.03 -11.82
CA ASN A 103 27.23 11.43 -13.07
C ASN A 103 28.40 11.34 -14.07
N GLY A 104 28.17 10.66 -15.18
CA GLY A 104 29.13 10.55 -16.26
C GLY A 104 28.65 9.68 -17.41
N VAL A 105 29.57 9.41 -18.33
CA VAL A 105 29.36 8.57 -19.51
C VAL A 105 30.48 7.53 -19.60
N ALA A 106 30.17 6.36 -20.16
CA ALA A 106 31.12 5.32 -20.53
C ALA A 106 30.71 4.71 -21.88
N ALA A 107 31.67 4.41 -22.75
CA ALA A 107 31.42 3.90 -24.09
C ALA A 107 32.14 2.57 -24.36
N LYS A 108 31.49 1.69 -25.12
CA LYS A 108 32.05 0.40 -25.57
C LYS A 108 33.32 0.56 -26.41
N ALA A 109 33.43 1.67 -27.13
CA ALA A 109 34.62 2.04 -27.92
C ALA A 109 35.82 2.50 -27.05
N GLU A 110 35.58 2.79 -25.77
CA GLU A 110 36.57 3.28 -24.81
C GLU A 110 36.72 2.29 -23.63
N GLU A 111 36.52 1.00 -23.91
CA GLU A 111 36.56 -0.13 -22.96
C GLU A 111 35.68 0.04 -21.71
N TRP A 112 34.64 0.87 -21.78
CA TRP A 112 33.78 1.28 -20.67
C TRP A 112 34.53 2.03 -19.54
N SER A 113 35.62 2.72 -19.89
CA SER A 113 36.23 3.71 -19.01
C SER A 113 35.24 4.84 -18.64
N SER A 114 35.40 5.40 -17.45
CA SER A 114 34.43 6.33 -16.85
C SER A 114 34.92 7.77 -16.89
N HIS A 115 34.34 8.59 -17.75
CA HIS A 115 34.53 10.04 -17.69
C HIS A 115 33.58 10.63 -16.64
N VAL A 116 34.15 11.00 -15.49
CA VAL A 116 33.40 11.63 -14.39
C VAL A 116 33.29 13.13 -14.66
N VAL A 117 32.07 13.65 -14.79
CA VAL A 117 31.83 15.10 -14.83
C VAL A 117 31.41 15.53 -13.43
N VAL A 118 32.36 16.07 -12.66
CA VAL A 118 32.06 16.70 -11.37
C VAL A 118 31.39 18.04 -11.64
N ALA A 119 30.17 18.21 -11.14
CA ALA A 119 29.45 19.47 -11.23
C ALA A 119 29.89 20.42 -10.10
N ASP A 120 30.90 21.25 -10.37
CA ASP A 120 31.34 22.28 -9.42
C ASP A 120 30.29 23.38 -9.22
N VAL A 121 30.18 23.85 -7.98
CA VAL A 121 29.26 24.93 -7.56
C VAL A 121 30.01 26.27 -7.64
N PRO A 122 29.45 27.33 -8.25
CA PRO A 122 30.24 28.45 -8.71
C PRO A 122 30.70 29.40 -7.59
N ALA A 123 31.99 29.72 -7.62
CA ALA A 123 32.58 30.94 -7.05
C ALA A 123 33.68 31.44 -8.00
N GLY A 124 33.54 32.65 -8.53
CA GLY A 124 34.58 33.34 -9.31
C GLY A 124 34.83 34.75 -8.76
N PRO A 125 35.51 35.65 -9.49
CA PRO A 125 36.29 35.47 -10.72
C PRO A 125 37.78 35.88 -10.54
N VAL A 126 38.64 35.62 -11.53
CA VAL A 126 39.86 36.43 -11.90
C VAL A 126 40.45 35.89 -13.23
N ALA A 127 41.22 36.75 -13.94
CA ALA A 127 41.60 36.62 -15.35
C ALA A 127 42.74 35.63 -15.71
N GLU A 128 42.51 34.94 -16.83
CA GLU A 128 43.35 34.84 -18.04
C GLU A 128 44.80 35.37 -18.06
N VAL A 129 45.74 34.51 -18.50
CA VAL A 129 46.94 34.78 -19.34
C VAL A 129 47.19 33.46 -20.13
N ALA A 130 47.06 33.34 -21.47
CA ALA A 130 47.87 33.84 -22.60
C ALA A 130 49.35 33.36 -22.58
N ALA A 131 50.06 32.96 -23.65
CA ALA A 131 49.86 32.83 -25.12
C ALA A 131 50.67 31.58 -25.62
N ALA A 132 50.54 30.94 -26.80
CA ALA A 132 50.48 31.38 -28.21
C ALA A 132 51.76 32.15 -28.67
N PRO A 133 52.13 32.27 -29.98
CA PRO A 133 51.43 31.98 -31.26
C PRO A 133 52.22 31.09 -32.27
N VAL A 134 51.80 30.88 -33.53
CA VAL A 134 52.12 31.62 -34.81
C VAL A 134 51.64 30.71 -35.98
N SER A 135 51.22 31.08 -37.22
CA SER A 135 50.63 32.26 -37.93
C SER A 135 50.10 31.72 -39.30
N GLU A 136 49.02 32.19 -39.94
CA GLU A 136 48.71 33.47 -40.64
C GLU A 136 49.33 33.60 -42.08
N PRO A 137 48.75 34.36 -43.06
CA PRO A 137 48.31 35.76 -42.92
C PRO A 137 46.90 36.16 -43.42
N ARG A 138 46.49 37.37 -42.98
CA ARG A 138 45.26 38.18 -43.21
C ARG A 138 44.91 38.64 -44.65
N PRO A 139 43.69 39.22 -44.86
CA PRO A 139 43.55 40.69 -44.98
C PRO A 139 42.36 41.33 -44.19
N ALA A 140 42.06 42.62 -44.44
CA ALA A 140 41.39 43.57 -43.51
C ALA A 140 39.98 44.08 -43.97
N PRO A 141 39.24 44.91 -43.18
CA PRO A 141 37.77 45.05 -43.27
C PRO A 141 37.20 46.24 -44.08
N VAL A 142 35.87 46.24 -44.27
CA VAL A 142 35.03 47.23 -44.99
C VAL A 142 33.69 47.42 -44.22
N PRO A 143 33.05 48.62 -44.18
CA PRO A 143 31.90 48.92 -43.30
C PRO A 143 30.51 48.44 -43.79
N PRO A 144 29.46 48.44 -42.94
CA PRO A 144 28.12 47.93 -43.26
C PRO A 144 27.28 48.84 -44.18
N VAL A 145 26.41 48.21 -44.96
CA VAL A 145 25.50 48.79 -45.99
C VAL A 145 24.13 48.07 -45.86
N PRO A 146 22.97 48.72 -46.08
CA PRO A 146 21.70 48.30 -45.47
C PRO A 146 20.94 47.16 -46.18
N ALA A 147 19.91 46.65 -45.51
CA ALA A 147 19.10 45.50 -45.93
C ALA A 147 18.08 45.82 -47.05
N PRO A 148 17.83 44.88 -48.00
CA PRO A 148 16.73 44.94 -48.96
C PRO A 148 15.43 44.34 -48.40
N ALA A 149 14.30 44.70 -49.03
CA ALA A 149 12.96 44.20 -48.68
C ALA A 149 12.65 42.81 -49.28
N ALA A 150 11.56 42.19 -48.81
CA ALA A 150 11.03 40.91 -49.31
C ALA A 150 9.57 41.07 -49.80
N ASP A 151 9.21 40.29 -50.83
CA ASP A 151 7.88 40.24 -51.47
C ASP A 151 7.71 38.85 -52.14
N PRO A 152 6.53 38.44 -52.69
CA PRO A 152 5.58 37.61 -51.94
C PRO A 152 5.34 36.20 -52.51
N ALA A 153 4.52 35.40 -51.81
CA ALA A 153 4.26 33.98 -52.11
C ALA A 153 2.86 33.69 -52.75
N PRO A 154 2.70 32.60 -53.54
CA PRO A 154 1.47 32.30 -54.29
C PRO A 154 0.43 31.39 -53.55
N PRO A 155 -0.83 31.26 -54.05
CA PRO A 155 -1.93 30.60 -53.34
C PRO A 155 -2.41 29.24 -53.94
N PRO A 156 -3.20 28.45 -53.18
CA PRO A 156 -4.08 27.37 -53.68
C PRO A 156 -5.59 27.67 -53.49
N ALA A 157 -6.51 26.84 -54.06
CA ALA A 157 -7.96 27.11 -54.04
C ALA A 157 -8.88 25.85 -54.03
N ALA A 158 -10.07 25.99 -53.40
CA ALA A 158 -11.31 25.18 -53.48
C ALA A 158 -11.22 23.66 -53.12
N VAL A 159 -12.27 22.91 -52.74
CA VAL A 159 -13.77 22.97 -52.79
C VAL A 159 -14.33 22.10 -51.61
N PRO A 160 -15.67 21.93 -51.34
CA PRO A 160 -16.90 22.54 -51.86
C PRO A 160 -17.83 23.13 -50.74
N VAL A 161 -19.15 23.24 -50.95
CA VAL A 161 -20.08 24.15 -50.24
C VAL A 161 -21.38 23.47 -49.73
N PRO A 162 -21.96 23.84 -48.56
CA PRO A 162 -23.30 23.44 -48.09
C PRO A 162 -24.43 24.45 -48.46
N ALA A 163 -25.69 24.03 -48.37
CA ALA A 163 -26.87 24.80 -48.83
C ALA A 163 -27.55 25.71 -47.76
N MET A 164 -28.41 26.64 -48.21
CA MET A 164 -29.01 27.74 -47.41
C MET A 164 -30.49 27.53 -47.00
N ALA A 165 -30.89 28.09 -45.84
CA ALA A 165 -32.14 28.83 -45.55
C ALA A 165 -32.21 29.18 -44.04
N ALA A 166 -32.77 30.30 -43.53
CA ALA A 166 -33.12 31.62 -44.08
C ALA A 166 -33.32 32.64 -42.92
N ASP A 167 -33.20 33.95 -43.15
CA ASP A 167 -33.29 35.03 -42.12
C ASP A 167 -34.73 35.42 -41.72
N PRO A 168 -34.93 36.21 -40.63
CA PRO A 168 -35.13 37.67 -40.84
C PRO A 168 -34.69 38.66 -39.72
N VAL A 169 -34.04 39.76 -40.17
CA VAL A 169 -34.23 41.20 -39.79
C VAL A 169 -34.16 41.68 -38.30
N PRO A 170 -33.24 42.63 -37.98
CA PRO A 170 -33.25 43.47 -36.76
C PRO A 170 -33.35 44.99 -37.01
N PRO A 171 -33.95 45.76 -36.07
CA PRO A 171 -33.60 47.20 -35.87
C PRO A 171 -33.67 47.66 -34.38
N PRO A 172 -33.33 48.92 -34.03
CA PRO A 172 -32.09 49.68 -34.26
C PRO A 172 -31.51 50.30 -32.96
N ALA A 173 -30.43 51.08 -33.04
CA ALA A 173 -29.79 51.77 -31.91
C ALA A 173 -30.07 53.30 -31.85
N PRO A 174 -29.73 53.97 -30.73
CA PRO A 174 -29.27 55.36 -30.74
C PRO A 174 -27.86 55.54 -30.15
N ALA A 175 -27.32 56.77 -30.24
CA ALA A 175 -25.87 57.11 -30.15
C ALA A 175 -25.55 58.11 -28.98
N PRO A 176 -24.30 58.62 -28.81
CA PRO A 176 -23.76 59.05 -27.51
C PRO A 176 -23.60 60.58 -27.29
N THR A 177 -23.17 60.97 -26.08
CA THR A 177 -22.68 62.32 -25.69
C THR A 177 -21.46 62.20 -24.75
N VAL A 178 -20.58 63.22 -24.68
CA VAL A 178 -19.23 63.13 -24.07
C VAL A 178 -18.87 64.31 -23.14
N ALA A 179 -18.32 63.96 -21.96
CA ALA A 179 -17.39 64.66 -21.03
C ALA A 179 -17.54 66.15 -20.61
N ALA A 180 -17.38 66.38 -19.29
CA ALA A 180 -16.56 67.48 -18.70
C ALA A 180 -16.17 67.14 -17.23
N ASP A 181 -15.07 67.72 -16.74
CA ASP A 181 -14.38 67.53 -15.44
C ASP A 181 -14.30 68.91 -14.68
N PRO A 182 -13.64 69.11 -13.50
CA PRO A 182 -13.50 68.28 -12.28
C PRO A 182 -13.61 69.10 -10.92
N LEU A 183 -13.55 68.42 -9.75
CA LEU A 183 -12.99 68.89 -8.43
C LEU A 183 -13.70 70.07 -7.65
N PRO A 184 -13.43 70.33 -6.33
CA PRO A 184 -12.96 69.49 -5.21
C PRO A 184 -13.90 69.61 -3.93
N PRO A 185 -13.52 69.79 -2.62
CA PRO A 185 -14.29 69.20 -1.49
C PRO A 185 -14.95 70.18 -0.47
N PRO A 186 -15.82 69.69 0.47
CA PRO A 186 -16.39 70.51 1.55
C PRO A 186 -15.97 70.11 2.99
N ALA A 187 -15.81 71.12 3.86
CA ALA A 187 -15.78 71.07 5.34
C ALA A 187 -15.92 72.52 5.90
N PRO A 188 -16.26 72.79 7.18
CA PRO A 188 -16.80 71.92 8.24
C PRO A 188 -18.09 72.47 8.94
N ALA A 189 -18.60 71.69 9.91
CA ALA A 189 -19.47 71.96 11.08
C ALA A 189 -20.14 73.34 11.38
N PRO A 190 -21.31 73.30 12.07
CA PRO A 190 -21.70 74.24 13.13
C PRO A 190 -21.80 73.57 14.53
N VAL A 191 -21.99 74.36 15.60
CA VAL A 191 -21.83 73.95 17.02
C VAL A 191 -23.03 74.33 17.93
N ALA A 192 -23.50 73.38 18.75
CA ALA A 192 -24.35 73.55 19.95
C ALA A 192 -24.47 72.18 20.69
N ALA A 193 -24.62 72.05 22.01
CA ALA A 193 -24.47 72.94 23.16
C ALA A 193 -24.18 72.09 24.44
N VAL A 194 -23.88 72.71 25.59
CA VAL A 194 -23.42 72.03 26.84
C VAL A 194 -24.39 72.21 28.01
N PRO A 195 -24.65 71.16 28.82
CA PRO A 195 -25.11 71.29 30.21
C PRO A 195 -24.03 70.85 31.24
N GLN A 196 -24.14 71.34 32.48
CA GLN A 196 -23.25 71.02 33.62
C GLN A 196 -23.99 70.23 34.74
N PRO A 197 -23.28 69.64 35.73
CA PRO A 197 -23.81 68.60 36.63
C PRO A 197 -24.52 69.13 37.89
N PRO A 198 -25.19 68.24 38.65
CA PRO A 198 -24.81 68.09 40.06
C PRO A 198 -24.80 66.65 40.63
N GLU A 199 -23.69 66.33 41.31
CA GLU A 199 -23.61 65.88 42.73
C GLU A 199 -24.13 64.52 43.27
N SER A 200 -23.32 63.97 44.20
CA SER A 200 -23.58 62.93 45.22
C SER A 200 -23.54 61.44 44.82
N ALA A 201 -23.09 60.62 45.77
CA ALA A 201 -22.78 59.19 45.62
C ALA A 201 -23.70 58.30 46.51
N PRO A 202 -23.61 56.96 46.41
CA PRO A 202 -22.69 56.28 47.33
C PRO A 202 -21.82 55.19 46.67
N VAL A 203 -20.79 54.76 47.41
CA VAL A 203 -19.85 53.71 46.99
C VAL A 203 -20.51 52.32 47.07
N ALA A 204 -20.50 51.59 45.97
CA ALA A 204 -20.84 50.16 45.91
C ALA A 204 -19.64 49.34 45.41
N GLN A 205 -19.25 48.39 46.25
CA GLN A 205 -18.21 47.36 46.15
C GLN A 205 -17.74 46.96 44.73
N SER A 206 -16.42 46.82 44.55
CA SER A 206 -15.81 46.24 43.35
C SER A 206 -16.37 44.84 43.06
N PRO A 207 -16.83 44.56 41.82
CA PRO A 207 -17.04 43.19 41.38
C PRO A 207 -15.72 42.41 41.47
N ALA A 208 -15.79 41.19 42.01
CA ALA A 208 -14.66 40.26 42.05
C ALA A 208 -14.11 39.99 40.63
N PRO A 209 -12.82 39.57 40.49
CA PRO A 209 -12.29 39.16 39.19
C PRO A 209 -13.20 38.11 38.55
N LYS A 210 -13.47 38.27 37.25
CA LYS A 210 -14.40 37.43 36.49
C LYS A 210 -14.01 35.96 36.59
N THR A 211 -14.74 35.18 37.39
CA THR A 211 -14.73 33.72 37.30
C THR A 211 -15.10 33.33 35.89
N ILE A 212 -14.24 32.58 35.20
CA ILE A 212 -14.52 32.10 33.84
C ILE A 212 -15.69 31.12 33.96
N THR A 213 -16.80 31.41 33.27
CA THR A 213 -18.00 30.58 33.27
C THR A 213 -17.66 29.16 32.81
N ALA A 214 -18.23 28.15 33.48
CA ALA A 214 -17.94 26.75 33.23
C ALA A 214 -18.14 26.34 31.76
N VAL A 215 -17.30 25.39 31.30
CA VAL A 215 -17.36 24.82 29.96
C VAL A 215 -18.72 24.17 29.70
N SER A 216 -19.23 24.29 28.47
CA SER A 216 -20.44 23.64 27.96
C SER A 216 -20.51 22.14 28.35
N PRO A 217 -21.71 21.58 28.56
CA PRO A 217 -21.88 20.23 29.08
C PRO A 217 -21.11 19.18 28.26
N ALA A 218 -20.36 18.33 28.97
CA ALA A 218 -19.55 17.29 28.36
C ALA A 218 -20.45 16.25 27.66
N PHE A 219 -20.20 16.06 26.36
CA PHE A 219 -20.73 14.97 25.55
C PHE A 219 -19.60 13.97 25.26
N ALA A 220 -19.92 12.87 24.58
CA ALA A 220 -18.96 11.85 24.20
C ALA A 220 -18.56 11.96 22.72
N VAL A 221 -17.27 11.78 22.43
CA VAL A 221 -16.73 11.58 21.07
C VAL A 221 -15.96 10.25 21.08
N SER A 222 -16.37 9.29 20.25
CA SER A 222 -15.81 7.93 20.19
C SER A 222 -15.67 7.27 21.57
N GLY A 223 -16.72 7.42 22.40
CA GLY A 223 -16.80 6.89 23.75
C GLY A 223 -15.96 7.64 24.80
N TRP A 224 -15.19 8.67 24.42
CA TRP A 224 -14.45 9.52 25.34
C TRP A 224 -15.22 10.79 25.69
N THR A 225 -15.35 11.05 26.99
CA THR A 225 -15.81 12.33 27.56
C THR A 225 -14.65 13.01 28.28
N PRO A 226 -14.49 14.34 28.24
CA PRO A 226 -13.48 15.04 29.04
C PRO A 226 -13.64 14.74 30.55
N PRO A 227 -12.65 14.12 31.23
CA PRO A 227 -12.69 13.90 32.68
C PRO A 227 -12.47 15.19 33.47
N SER A 228 -12.68 15.14 34.79
CA SER A 228 -12.29 16.24 35.69
C SER A 228 -10.76 16.37 35.75
N GLU A 229 -10.26 17.59 36.03
CA GLU A 229 -8.82 17.82 36.16
C GLU A 229 -8.18 17.01 37.30
N ALA A 230 -8.90 16.84 38.41
CA ALA A 230 -8.45 16.00 39.51
C ALA A 230 -8.30 14.52 39.08
N ASP A 231 -9.24 13.98 38.30
CA ASP A 231 -9.18 12.60 37.82
C ASP A 231 -8.09 12.42 36.74
N ALA A 232 -7.95 13.39 35.83
CA ALA A 232 -6.94 13.38 34.78
C ALA A 232 -5.51 13.40 35.35
N ILE A 233 -5.25 14.22 36.37
CA ILE A 233 -3.95 14.28 37.04
C ILE A 233 -3.73 13.04 37.92
N LYS A 234 -4.77 12.54 38.61
CA LYS A 234 -4.70 11.31 39.41
C LYS A 234 -4.43 10.06 38.58
N ALA A 235 -4.85 10.03 37.31
CA ALA A 235 -4.52 8.95 36.38
C ALA A 235 -3.04 8.97 35.91
N ALA A 236 -2.35 10.12 36.02
CA ALA A 236 -0.98 10.31 35.57
C ALA A 236 0.06 9.78 36.58
N SER A 237 0.21 8.45 36.62
CA SER A 237 1.11 7.69 37.53
C SER A 237 2.62 8.01 37.41
N PHE A 238 3.02 8.92 36.53
CA PHE A 238 4.40 9.36 36.34
C PHE A 238 4.80 10.61 37.13
N PHE A 239 3.86 11.24 37.85
CA PHE A 239 4.17 12.37 38.73
C PHE A 239 4.77 11.91 40.06
N PHE A 240 5.71 12.70 40.55
CA PHE A 240 6.24 12.65 41.91
C PHE A 240 5.95 13.99 42.59
N GLU A 241 5.41 13.96 43.80
CA GLU A 241 5.00 15.16 44.54
C GLU A 241 6.05 15.59 45.56
N LEU A 242 6.34 16.88 45.58
CA LEU A 242 7.33 17.53 46.45
C LEU A 242 6.66 18.67 47.21
N LYS A 243 7.03 18.84 48.49
CA LYS A 243 6.58 19.97 49.33
C LYS A 243 7.72 20.98 49.50
N ASP A 244 7.39 22.27 49.41
CA ASP A 244 8.36 23.36 49.60
C ASP A 244 8.42 23.89 51.04
N GLN A 245 9.23 24.94 51.26
CA GLN A 245 9.39 25.59 52.56
C GLN A 245 8.16 26.37 53.06
N ASN A 246 7.23 26.73 52.16
CA ASN A 246 6.00 27.46 52.48
C ASN A 246 4.82 26.49 52.72
N GLY A 247 4.96 25.26 52.24
CA GLY A 247 3.97 24.20 52.32
C GLY A 247 3.25 23.89 51.00
N CYS A 248 3.57 24.58 49.90
CA CYS A 248 2.96 24.30 48.59
C CYS A 248 3.44 22.95 48.04
N LEU A 249 2.57 22.26 47.30
CA LEU A 249 2.86 21.02 46.60
C LEU A 249 3.21 21.25 45.12
N PHE A 250 4.25 20.58 44.65
CA PHE A 250 4.77 20.60 43.28
C PHE A 250 4.74 19.21 42.68
N ARG A 251 4.38 19.11 41.39
CA ARG A 251 4.30 17.86 40.64
C ARG A 251 5.42 17.82 39.59
N THR A 252 6.39 16.95 39.79
CA THR A 252 7.54 16.79 38.87
C THR A 252 7.57 15.39 38.24
N THR A 253 8.20 15.28 37.07
CA THR A 253 8.57 14.00 36.46
C THR A 253 9.96 13.52 36.88
N TYR A 254 10.73 14.36 37.59
CA TYR A 254 12.06 14.00 38.08
C TYR A 254 11.94 13.19 39.37
N LYS A 255 12.11 11.87 39.25
CA LYS A 255 12.33 10.99 40.39
C LYS A 255 13.84 11.00 40.73
N PRO A 256 14.25 11.44 41.93
CA PRO A 256 15.66 11.47 42.32
C PRO A 256 16.20 10.06 42.60
N ASP A 257 17.49 9.86 42.36
CA ASP A 257 18.19 8.63 42.69
C ASP A 257 18.48 8.54 44.20
N GLY A 258 17.78 7.63 44.89
CA GLY A 258 17.93 7.37 46.31
C GLY A 258 16.61 7.45 47.09
N ASP A 259 16.71 7.67 48.40
CA ASP A 259 15.55 7.86 49.28
C ASP A 259 15.01 9.30 49.13
N THR A 260 13.78 9.40 48.65
CA THR A 260 13.11 10.66 48.32
C THR A 260 12.89 11.57 49.53
N ARG A 261 12.95 11.04 50.77
CA ARG A 261 12.86 11.82 52.01
C ARG A 261 14.00 12.82 52.20
N PHE A 262 15.10 12.66 51.46
CA PHE A 262 16.24 13.58 51.46
C PHE A 262 16.21 14.60 50.31
N VAL A 263 15.06 14.81 49.66
CA VAL A 263 14.88 15.85 48.63
C VAL A 263 13.78 16.82 49.03
N SER A 264 14.11 18.11 49.02
CA SER A 264 13.20 19.21 49.32
C SER A 264 13.04 20.13 48.11
N ALA A 265 11.88 20.78 48.01
CA ALA A 265 11.68 21.90 47.11
C ALA A 265 11.99 23.22 47.85
N LYS A 266 12.60 24.18 47.14
CA LYS A 266 12.68 25.57 47.57
C LYS A 266 12.10 26.46 46.47
N SER A 267 11.00 27.15 46.76
CA SER A 267 10.28 27.96 45.78
C SER A 267 10.47 29.47 45.96
N THR A 268 10.22 30.22 44.89
CA THR A 268 10.17 31.68 44.86
C THR A 268 9.07 32.17 43.90
N GLY A 269 8.37 33.25 44.26
CA GLY A 269 7.36 33.92 43.41
C GLY A 269 5.97 33.27 43.36
N VAL A 270 5.88 31.94 43.44
CA VAL A 270 4.62 31.19 43.36
C VAL A 270 3.67 31.46 44.54
N THR A 271 2.39 31.15 44.36
CA THR A 271 1.40 31.01 45.42
C THR A 271 0.93 29.56 45.55
N CYS A 272 0.44 29.13 46.72
CA CYS A 272 -0.31 27.87 46.80
C CYS A 272 -1.80 28.15 46.47
N GLY A 273 -2.42 27.29 45.69
CA GLY A 273 -3.88 27.27 45.48
C GLY A 273 -4.64 26.82 46.73
N SER A 274 -5.98 26.89 46.67
CA SER A 274 -6.87 26.39 47.73
C SER A 274 -6.84 24.87 47.91
N ASP A 275 -6.26 24.15 46.95
CA ASP A 275 -5.93 22.73 46.96
C ASP A 275 -4.53 22.42 47.53
N GLY A 276 -3.73 23.45 47.83
CA GLY A 276 -2.37 23.35 48.33
C GLY A 276 -1.28 23.23 47.25
N TYR A 277 -1.62 23.22 45.95
CA TYR A 277 -0.64 23.07 44.87
C TYR A 277 -0.09 24.41 44.39
N ALA A 278 1.16 24.44 43.91
CA ALA A 278 1.79 25.65 43.42
C ALA A 278 1.13 26.18 42.14
N ALA A 279 0.90 27.50 42.10
CA ALA A 279 0.28 28.22 41.00
C ALA A 279 0.99 29.57 40.74
N GLY A 280 0.80 30.11 39.54
CA GLY A 280 1.33 31.42 39.14
C GLY A 280 2.77 31.39 38.62
N GLU A 281 3.31 32.56 38.29
CA GLU A 281 4.70 32.69 37.80
C GLU A 281 5.71 32.62 38.95
N GLY A 282 6.88 32.04 38.69
CA GLY A 282 7.91 31.86 39.71
C GLY A 282 8.92 30.76 39.36
N GLY A 283 9.60 30.24 40.37
CA GLY A 283 10.56 29.15 40.23
C GLY A 283 10.57 28.18 41.41
N VAL A 284 11.14 27.00 41.16
CA VAL A 284 11.40 26.00 42.20
C VAL A 284 12.74 25.30 41.95
N VAL A 285 13.53 25.19 43.02
CA VAL A 285 14.82 24.49 43.05
C VAL A 285 14.64 23.21 43.85
N LEU A 286 15.02 22.07 43.26
CA LEU A 286 15.03 20.78 43.91
C LEU A 286 16.42 20.59 44.53
N LEU A 287 16.46 20.48 45.86
CA LEU A 287 17.67 20.36 46.66
C LEU A 287 17.71 18.98 47.32
N ARG A 288 18.87 18.33 47.30
CA ARG A 288 19.16 17.19 48.17
C ARG A 288 19.59 17.69 49.55
N ALA A 289 19.46 16.86 50.59
CA ALA A 289 19.72 17.21 51.98
C ALA A 289 21.18 17.66 52.28
N ASP A 290 22.14 17.36 51.40
CA ASP A 290 23.51 17.87 51.42
C ASP A 290 23.68 19.26 50.75
N GLY A 291 22.57 19.91 50.38
CA GLY A 291 22.54 21.20 49.68
C GLY A 291 22.75 21.11 48.17
N VAL A 292 22.97 19.91 47.61
CA VAL A 292 23.21 19.75 46.17
C VAL A 292 21.94 20.04 45.38
N LYS A 293 22.05 21.01 44.47
CA LYS A 293 21.01 21.40 43.52
C LYS A 293 20.83 20.31 42.46
N LEU A 294 19.77 19.50 42.59
CA LEU A 294 19.43 18.42 41.67
C LEU A 294 18.79 18.94 40.39
N LYS A 295 17.90 19.94 40.53
CA LYS A 295 17.16 20.51 39.40
C LYS A 295 16.63 21.91 39.71
N GLU A 296 16.29 22.66 38.68
CA GLU A 296 15.69 23.97 38.78
C GLU A 296 14.66 24.16 37.65
N TYR A 297 13.61 24.91 37.97
CA TYR A 297 12.57 25.32 37.05
C TYR A 297 12.26 26.79 37.29
N GLU A 298 12.14 27.55 36.21
CA GLU A 298 11.68 28.93 36.19
C GLU A 298 10.64 29.06 35.07
N GLY A 299 9.52 29.75 35.34
CA GLY A 299 8.39 29.82 34.42
C GLY A 299 7.11 30.09 35.18
N SER A 300 6.13 29.19 35.04
CA SER A 300 4.91 29.24 35.85
C SER A 300 4.38 27.86 36.19
N PHE A 301 3.45 27.82 37.15
CA PHE A 301 2.83 26.60 37.65
C PHE A 301 1.31 26.67 37.54
N HIS A 302 0.71 25.54 37.22
CA HIS A 302 -0.73 25.28 37.30
C HIS A 302 -0.90 23.88 37.86
N GLN A 303 -1.74 23.69 38.88
CA GLN A 303 -1.87 22.41 39.59
C GLN A 303 -0.51 21.82 40.07
N GLY A 304 0.45 22.68 40.43
CA GLY A 304 1.81 22.30 40.82
C GLY A 304 2.71 21.82 39.68
N ILE A 305 2.19 21.76 38.44
CA ILE A 305 2.88 21.27 37.25
C ILE A 305 3.64 22.44 36.58
N PRO A 306 4.94 22.29 36.24
CA PRO A 306 5.76 23.36 35.67
C PRO A 306 5.54 23.57 34.16
N PHE A 307 5.31 24.82 33.76
CA PHE A 307 5.20 25.29 32.38
C PHE A 307 6.27 26.35 32.07
N ASN A 308 6.79 26.37 30.84
CA ASN A 308 7.92 27.22 30.44
C ASN A 308 7.58 28.71 30.18
N LYS A 309 6.29 29.03 30.27
CA LYS A 309 5.67 30.36 30.17
C LYS A 309 4.39 30.33 31.01
N GLN A 310 3.70 31.46 31.08
CA GLN A 310 2.38 31.58 31.73
C GLN A 310 1.46 30.41 31.32
N ALA A 311 1.10 29.58 32.29
CA ALA A 311 0.26 28.42 32.10
C ALA A 311 -1.14 28.88 31.66
N PRO A 312 -1.70 28.32 30.57
CA PRO A 312 -3.08 28.61 30.21
C PRO A 312 -3.98 28.12 31.35
N GLN A 313 -4.93 28.97 31.77
CA GLN A 313 -5.90 28.66 32.83
C GLN A 313 -7.01 27.77 32.27
N LEU A 314 -6.63 26.56 31.85
CA LEU A 314 -7.48 25.57 31.20
C LEU A 314 -7.35 24.24 31.95
N PRO A 315 -8.47 23.51 32.19
CA PRO A 315 -8.41 22.25 32.91
C PRO A 315 -7.66 21.20 32.10
N ILE A 316 -6.68 20.55 32.71
CA ILE A 316 -5.97 19.39 32.17
C ILE A 316 -6.94 18.20 32.16
N VAL A 317 -7.23 17.66 30.98
CA VAL A 317 -8.18 16.53 30.77
C VAL A 317 -7.48 15.23 30.39
N GLY A 318 -6.15 15.20 30.39
CA GLY A 318 -5.37 13.96 30.26
C GLY A 318 -3.91 14.21 29.88
N PHE A 319 -3.18 13.11 29.70
CA PHE A 319 -1.80 13.11 29.20
C PHE A 319 -1.63 11.97 28.17
N ASP A 320 -0.86 12.20 27.10
CA ASP A 320 -0.55 11.15 26.12
C ASP A 320 0.63 10.26 26.56
N ASN A 321 0.93 9.21 25.78
CA ASN A 321 2.03 8.28 26.09
C ASN A 321 3.43 8.93 26.04
N GLN A 322 3.56 10.14 25.47
CA GLN A 322 4.78 10.95 25.50
C GLN A 322 4.79 11.94 26.68
N LYS A 323 3.78 11.88 27.55
CA LYS A 323 3.47 12.78 28.67
C LYS A 323 3.02 14.18 28.25
N ASN A 324 2.70 14.43 26.97
CA ASN A 324 2.18 15.74 26.57
C ASN A 324 0.82 15.98 27.26
N ALA A 325 0.63 17.17 27.84
CA ALA A 325 -0.61 17.49 28.56
C ALA A 325 -1.71 17.88 27.58
N LEU A 326 -2.89 17.30 27.73
CA LEU A 326 -4.11 17.66 27.01
C LEU A 326 -4.96 18.55 27.92
N MET A 327 -5.26 19.78 27.51
CA MET A 327 -6.11 20.72 28.25
C MET A 327 -7.36 21.03 27.43
N LEU A 328 -8.54 21.12 28.04
CA LEU A 328 -9.78 21.43 27.33
C LEU A 328 -9.88 22.95 27.11
N LEU A 329 -9.87 23.38 25.85
CA LEU A 329 -9.97 24.79 25.45
C LEU A 329 -11.44 25.24 25.36
N THR A 330 -12.26 24.48 24.63
CA THR A 330 -13.72 24.69 24.56
C THR A 330 -14.41 23.46 23.95
N SER A 331 -15.74 23.40 24.04
CA SER A 331 -16.58 22.33 23.50
C SER A 331 -17.73 22.93 22.69
N ASP A 332 -17.95 22.41 21.49
CA ASP A 332 -19.07 22.73 20.61
C ASP A 332 -19.99 21.50 20.45
N PRO A 333 -21.09 21.41 21.23
CA PRO A 333 -22.07 20.33 21.11
C PRO A 333 -22.89 20.35 19.82
N ALA A 334 -22.96 21.48 19.09
CA ALA A 334 -23.75 21.58 17.86
C ALA A 334 -23.00 20.99 16.66
N SER A 335 -21.67 21.18 16.60
CA SER A 335 -20.81 20.53 15.61
C SER A 335 -20.29 19.15 16.05
N GLY A 336 -20.40 18.82 17.35
CA GLY A 336 -19.89 17.58 17.95
C GLY A 336 -18.36 17.58 18.10
N ILE A 337 -17.77 18.68 18.55
CA ILE A 337 -16.31 18.88 18.60
C ILE A 337 -15.84 19.28 20.01
N HIS A 338 -14.84 18.58 20.55
CA HIS A 338 -14.02 19.10 21.66
C HIS A 338 -12.72 19.69 21.11
N TYR A 339 -12.43 20.93 21.48
CA TYR A 339 -11.17 21.59 21.15
C TYR A 339 -10.20 21.48 22.32
N LEU A 340 -9.07 20.80 22.11
CA LEU A 340 -8.04 20.57 23.12
C LEU A 340 -6.75 21.32 22.77
N LEU A 341 -6.06 21.83 23.78
CA LEU A 341 -4.72 22.37 23.66
C LEU A 341 -3.72 21.34 24.18
N ARG A 342 -2.87 20.80 23.30
CA ARG A 342 -1.78 19.88 23.66
C ARG A 342 -0.48 20.65 23.87
N ALA A 343 -0.01 20.70 25.11
CA ALA A 343 1.31 21.22 25.46
C ALA A 343 2.34 20.08 25.47
N SER A 344 3.45 20.27 24.75
CA SER A 344 4.47 19.22 24.58
C SER A 344 5.33 19.07 25.83
N TYR A 345 5.59 17.84 26.27
CA TYR A 345 6.48 17.58 27.41
C TYR A 345 7.96 17.73 26.98
N SER A 346 8.69 18.62 27.64
CA SER A 346 10.11 18.85 27.41
C SER A 346 10.97 17.85 28.19
N TRP A 347 12.10 17.43 27.61
CA TRP A 347 13.13 16.63 28.29
C TRP A 347 13.64 17.30 29.59
N SER A 348 13.61 18.63 29.66
CA SER A 348 13.91 19.41 30.86
C SER A 348 12.90 19.19 32.00
N GLY A 349 11.76 18.55 31.73
CA GLY A 349 10.74 18.16 32.70
C GLY A 349 9.70 19.24 33.01
N TYR A 350 9.40 20.09 32.03
CA TYR A 350 8.32 21.08 32.03
C TYR A 350 7.45 20.88 30.78
N TRP A 351 6.28 21.50 30.74
CA TRP A 351 5.41 21.53 29.56
C TRP A 351 5.60 22.83 28.76
N ASP A 352 5.66 22.70 27.42
CA ASP A 352 5.89 23.80 26.49
C ASP A 352 4.58 24.30 25.88
N THR A 353 4.31 25.60 26.07
CA THR A 353 3.11 26.29 25.57
C THR A 353 3.42 27.39 24.55
N ARG A 354 4.65 27.45 23.99
CA ARG A 354 5.05 28.45 22.98
C ARG A 354 4.47 28.18 21.60
N SER A 355 4.38 26.90 21.24
CA SER A 355 3.88 26.38 19.96
C SER A 355 3.01 25.13 20.24
N PRO A 356 1.87 25.27 20.94
CA PRO A 356 1.02 24.14 21.28
C PRO A 356 0.37 23.54 20.02
N ALA A 357 -0.01 22.27 20.10
CA ALA A 357 -0.88 21.68 19.09
C ALA A 357 -2.35 21.88 19.49
N LEU A 358 -3.17 22.31 18.55
CA LEU A 358 -4.59 22.62 18.73
C LEU A 358 -5.43 21.52 18.08
N VAL A 359 -6.07 20.70 18.89
CA VAL A 359 -6.74 19.48 18.45
C VAL A 359 -8.24 19.71 18.38
N ALA A 360 -8.86 19.41 17.24
CA ALA A 360 -10.30 19.25 17.10
C ALA A 360 -10.63 17.74 17.14
N LEU A 361 -11.17 17.28 18.27
CA LEU A 361 -11.62 15.91 18.51
C LEU A 361 -13.10 15.80 18.16
N THR A 362 -13.46 15.00 17.16
CA THR A 362 -14.84 14.85 16.68
C THR A 362 -15.02 13.56 15.89
N GLU A 363 -16.23 12.98 15.84
CA GLU A 363 -16.54 11.89 14.89
C GLU A 363 -16.88 12.40 13.49
N ASN A 364 -17.19 13.71 13.37
CA ASN A 364 -17.78 14.30 12.18
C ASN A 364 -16.72 14.60 11.11
N GLN A 365 -16.38 13.57 10.33
CA GLN A 365 -15.43 13.65 9.21
C GLN A 365 -15.81 14.69 8.14
N GLU A 366 -17.10 15.04 8.00
CA GLU A 366 -17.60 15.94 6.95
C GLU A 366 -17.04 17.36 7.12
N LEU A 367 -16.76 17.75 8.37
CA LEU A 367 -16.04 18.98 8.71
C LEU A 367 -14.69 19.09 7.98
N PHE A 368 -14.05 17.96 7.68
CA PHE A 368 -12.73 17.88 7.05
C PHE A 368 -12.76 17.55 5.55
N ARG A 369 -13.94 17.56 4.91
CA ARG A 369 -14.08 17.37 3.45
C ARG A 369 -14.02 18.66 2.65
N GLN A 370 -14.65 19.73 3.10
CA GLN A 370 -14.76 20.99 2.34
C GLN A 370 -13.86 22.08 2.90
N LEU A 371 -13.31 22.93 2.01
CA LEU A 371 -12.35 23.96 2.42
C LEU A 371 -12.94 24.95 3.44
N GLU A 372 -14.19 25.37 3.26
CA GLU A 372 -14.85 26.33 4.15
C GLU A 372 -15.27 25.69 5.49
N THR A 373 -15.59 24.38 5.54
CA THR A 373 -15.87 23.68 6.82
C THR A 373 -14.58 23.44 7.60
N ILE A 374 -13.49 23.06 6.94
CA ILE A 374 -12.14 22.96 7.53
C ILE A 374 -11.76 24.31 8.14
N LYS A 375 -11.83 25.38 7.32
CA LYS A 375 -11.47 26.74 7.69
C LYS A 375 -12.33 27.25 8.86
N THR A 376 -13.65 27.03 8.84
CA THR A 376 -14.54 27.40 9.96
C THR A 376 -14.14 26.68 11.24
N THR A 377 -13.92 25.36 11.19
CA THR A 377 -13.47 24.55 12.33
C THR A 377 -12.13 25.05 12.90
N VAL A 378 -11.17 25.33 12.02
CA VAL A 378 -9.85 25.87 12.38
C VAL A 378 -9.94 27.27 13.01
N PHE A 379 -10.69 28.19 12.41
CA PHE A 379 -10.78 29.57 12.91
C PHE A 379 -11.61 29.69 14.19
N THR A 380 -12.60 28.82 14.42
CA THR A 380 -13.27 28.67 15.74
C THR A 380 -12.27 28.27 16.83
N ALA A 381 -11.42 27.28 16.55
CA ALA A 381 -10.39 26.83 17.49
C ALA A 381 -9.37 27.94 17.80
N LEU A 382 -8.87 28.63 16.75
CA LEU A 382 -7.94 29.75 16.90
C LEU A 382 -8.57 30.94 17.62
N GLY A 383 -9.84 31.25 17.37
CA GLY A 383 -10.58 32.30 18.06
C GLY A 383 -10.72 32.04 19.57
N ALA A 384 -10.92 30.77 19.97
CA ALA A 384 -10.90 30.38 21.37
C ALA A 384 -9.48 30.47 21.98
N LEU A 385 -8.45 30.04 21.26
CA LEU A 385 -7.05 30.14 21.72
C LEU A 385 -6.64 31.61 21.92
N ASP A 386 -7.06 32.51 21.05
CA ASP A 386 -6.71 33.93 21.09
C ASP A 386 -7.25 34.65 22.35
N GLN A 387 -8.32 34.15 22.98
CA GLN A 387 -8.81 34.66 24.27
C GLN A 387 -7.90 34.28 25.46
N ILE A 388 -7.19 33.15 25.36
CA ILE A 388 -6.41 32.56 26.47
C ILE A 388 -4.91 32.82 26.30
N GLN A 389 -4.41 32.78 25.07
CA GLN A 389 -3.00 32.98 24.72
C GLN A 389 -2.83 33.88 23.47
N PRO A 390 -3.23 35.17 23.53
CA PRO A 390 -3.13 36.11 22.39
C PRO A 390 -1.70 36.36 21.88
N LYS A 391 -0.67 35.91 22.62
CA LYS A 391 0.75 36.03 22.24
C LYS A 391 1.24 34.86 21.38
N THR A 392 0.49 33.77 21.23
CA THR A 392 0.91 32.58 20.46
C THR A 392 1.08 32.93 18.97
N GLN A 393 2.24 32.60 18.41
CA GLN A 393 2.60 32.95 17.01
C GLN A 393 2.45 31.77 16.05
N ASN A 394 2.60 30.53 16.51
CA ASN A 394 2.56 29.32 15.69
C ASN A 394 1.75 28.24 16.41
N VAL A 395 0.93 27.50 15.65
CA VAL A 395 0.07 26.42 16.14
C VAL A 395 0.08 25.29 15.12
N SER A 396 0.16 24.04 15.59
CA SER A 396 -0.11 22.87 14.75
C SER A 396 -1.56 22.44 14.98
N PHE A 397 -2.45 22.65 14.03
CA PHE A 397 -3.84 22.23 14.13
C PHE A 397 -4.00 20.79 13.66
N ILE A 398 -4.75 19.98 14.42
CA ILE A 398 -4.98 18.55 14.15
C ILE A 398 -6.48 18.24 14.28
N GLY A 399 -7.10 17.72 13.23
CA GLY A 399 -8.43 17.09 13.28
C GLY A 399 -8.29 15.59 13.50
N VAL A 400 -8.91 15.05 14.56
CA VAL A 400 -8.75 13.65 14.99
C VAL A 400 -10.09 13.04 15.40
N ARG A 401 -10.25 11.73 15.17
CA ARG A 401 -11.47 10.97 15.47
C ARG A 401 -11.62 10.69 16.96
N ASP A 402 -10.57 10.15 17.56
CA ASP A 402 -10.61 9.61 18.92
C ASP A 402 -9.33 9.95 19.71
N VAL A 403 -9.45 9.91 21.04
CA VAL A 403 -8.29 10.10 21.93
C VAL A 403 -7.41 8.85 22.00
N PRO A 404 -7.91 7.61 22.22
CA PRO A 404 -7.05 6.47 22.54
C PRO A 404 -6.06 6.02 21.45
N GLN A 405 -6.46 5.96 20.18
CA GLN A 405 -5.55 5.70 19.05
C GLN A 405 -4.96 7.03 18.57
N GLY A 406 -5.83 7.98 18.19
CA GLY A 406 -5.44 9.20 17.50
C GLY A 406 -4.48 10.09 18.28
N LEU A 407 -4.71 10.29 19.58
CA LEU A 407 -3.85 11.13 20.42
C LEU A 407 -2.88 10.33 21.29
N LEU A 408 -3.34 9.33 22.04
CA LEU A 408 -2.47 8.63 22.99
C LEU A 408 -1.43 7.76 22.27
N LYS A 409 -1.81 7.04 21.21
CA LYS A 409 -0.87 6.28 20.37
C LYS A 409 -0.25 7.11 19.22
N ASN A 410 -0.75 8.32 18.94
CA ASN A 410 -0.39 9.10 17.74
C ASN A 410 -0.63 8.30 16.43
N ASP A 411 -1.68 7.48 16.42
CA ASP A 411 -2.10 6.71 15.24
C ASP A 411 -2.69 7.64 14.18
N ARG A 412 -2.10 7.65 12.98
CA ARG A 412 -2.47 8.54 11.87
C ARG A 412 -3.67 8.04 11.06
N ASP A 413 -4.13 6.82 11.30
CA ASP A 413 -5.33 6.27 10.67
C ASP A 413 -6.61 6.84 11.33
N SER A 414 -6.50 7.26 12.59
CA SER A 414 -7.51 8.03 13.32
C SER A 414 -7.49 9.55 13.06
N TRP A 415 -6.59 10.06 12.21
CA TRP A 415 -6.51 11.48 11.89
C TRP A 415 -7.34 11.83 10.64
N PHE A 416 -7.92 13.02 10.61
CA PHE A 416 -8.60 13.57 9.44
C PHE A 416 -7.79 14.65 8.73
N TYR A 417 -7.12 15.52 9.49
CA TYR A 417 -6.48 16.72 8.97
C TYR A 417 -5.33 17.19 9.87
N GLU A 418 -4.27 17.75 9.30
CA GLU A 418 -3.16 18.38 10.03
C GLU A 418 -2.66 19.59 9.21
N ILE A 419 -2.48 20.74 9.86
CA ILE A 419 -1.95 21.96 9.23
C ILE A 419 -1.13 22.76 10.24
N ASN A 420 0.01 23.32 9.81
CA ASN A 420 0.77 24.26 10.62
C ASN A 420 0.37 25.70 10.24
N ILE A 421 -0.06 26.48 11.23
CA ILE A 421 -0.63 27.82 11.07
C ILE A 421 0.24 28.82 11.86
N SER A 422 0.66 29.89 11.20
CA SER A 422 1.46 30.96 11.79
C SER A 422 0.72 32.30 11.73
N ARG A 423 1.09 33.24 12.60
CA ARG A 423 0.71 34.65 12.47
C ARG A 423 1.65 35.36 11.50
N ASN A 424 1.08 36.21 10.66
CA ASN A 424 1.87 37.14 9.86
C ASN A 424 2.62 38.12 10.76
N TRP A 425 3.91 38.36 10.50
CA TRP A 425 4.76 39.19 11.37
C TRP A 425 4.33 40.67 11.42
N ASN A 426 3.72 41.20 10.35
CA ASN A 426 3.19 42.56 10.29
C ASN A 426 1.77 42.63 10.87
N THR A 427 0.80 42.01 10.19
CA THR A 427 -0.63 42.17 10.50
C THR A 427 -1.09 41.43 11.75
N LYS A 428 -0.25 40.52 12.29
CA LYS A 428 -0.56 39.57 13.37
C LYS A 428 -1.75 38.64 13.11
N SER A 429 -2.35 38.67 11.92
CA SER A 429 -3.43 37.78 11.52
C SER A 429 -2.93 36.36 11.25
N TRP A 430 -3.74 35.36 11.58
CA TRP A 430 -3.47 33.96 11.29
C TRP A 430 -3.43 33.69 9.77
N GLN A 431 -2.41 32.98 9.31
CA GLN A 431 -2.19 32.62 7.91
C GLN A 431 -2.56 31.15 7.68
N PHE A 432 -3.80 30.91 7.26
CA PHE A 432 -4.27 29.58 6.86
C PHE A 432 -3.99 29.35 5.37
N ASN A 433 -3.05 28.44 5.05
CA ASN A 433 -2.82 27.98 3.68
C ASN A 433 -3.07 26.46 3.57
N PRO A 434 -4.18 26.02 2.93
CA PRO A 434 -4.51 24.60 2.81
C PRO A 434 -3.53 23.79 1.96
N GLN A 435 -2.65 24.43 1.18
CA GLN A 435 -1.58 23.73 0.44
C GLN A 435 -0.50 23.15 1.37
N ASN A 436 -0.36 23.71 2.58
CA ASN A 436 0.58 23.24 3.59
C ASN A 436 -0.05 22.23 4.56
N ALA A 437 -1.16 21.60 4.17
CA ALA A 437 -1.96 20.74 5.03
C ALA A 437 -1.98 19.28 4.54
N ASN A 438 -1.89 18.37 5.50
CA ASN A 438 -2.05 16.94 5.32
C ASN A 438 -3.53 16.57 5.55
N ASN A 439 -4.33 16.44 4.48
CA ASN A 439 -5.62 15.77 4.60
C ASN A 439 -5.38 14.25 4.68
N TYR A 440 -5.77 13.64 5.80
CA TYR A 440 -5.65 12.20 6.04
C TYR A 440 -6.91 11.47 5.55
N LEU A 441 -8.10 12.04 5.76
CA LEU A 441 -9.39 11.48 5.32
C LEU A 441 -9.36 11.07 3.84
N PHE A 442 -8.99 11.97 2.94
CA PHE A 442 -8.94 11.67 1.50
C PHE A 442 -7.83 10.68 1.10
N ARG A 443 -6.75 10.56 1.89
CA ARG A 443 -5.70 9.55 1.62
C ARG A 443 -6.18 8.15 2.01
N HIS A 444 -6.85 8.02 3.15
CA HIS A 444 -7.45 6.77 3.60
C HIS A 444 -8.55 6.29 2.66
N GLU A 445 -9.41 7.21 2.19
CA GLU A 445 -10.44 6.90 1.18
C GLU A 445 -9.83 6.50 -0.17
N ALA A 446 -8.77 7.17 -0.63
CA ALA A 446 -8.07 6.83 -1.87
C ALA A 446 -7.37 5.46 -1.78
N GLN A 447 -6.74 5.13 -0.64
CA GLN A 447 -6.12 3.83 -0.42
C GLN A 447 -7.16 2.71 -0.43
N ALA A 448 -8.24 2.83 0.35
CA ALA A 448 -9.31 1.83 0.39
C ALA A 448 -9.98 1.62 -0.99
N ALA A 449 -10.09 2.69 -1.79
CA ALA A 449 -10.59 2.60 -3.16
C ALA A 449 -9.64 1.84 -4.11
N GLU A 450 -8.32 1.98 -3.95
CA GLU A 450 -7.34 1.24 -4.76
C GLU A 450 -7.18 -0.21 -4.31
N GLU A 451 -7.15 -0.48 -3.00
CA GLU A 451 -7.18 -1.84 -2.45
C GLU A 451 -8.40 -2.63 -2.98
N LYS A 452 -9.57 -1.98 -3.04
CA LYS A 452 -10.77 -2.55 -3.67
C LYS A 452 -10.58 -2.83 -5.16
N ARG A 453 -10.02 -1.89 -5.93
CA ARG A 453 -9.74 -2.10 -7.38
C ARG A 453 -8.75 -3.25 -7.62
N VAL A 454 -7.76 -3.41 -6.75
CA VAL A 454 -6.79 -4.51 -6.81
C VAL A 454 -7.49 -5.84 -6.50
N ALA A 455 -8.32 -5.90 -5.46
CA ALA A 455 -9.12 -7.08 -5.13
C ALA A 455 -10.12 -7.45 -6.24
N ASP A 456 -10.81 -6.47 -6.83
CA ASP A 456 -11.75 -6.67 -7.94
C ASP A 456 -11.04 -7.22 -9.18
N ARG A 457 -9.87 -6.67 -9.54
CA ARG A 457 -9.03 -7.15 -10.65
C ARG A 457 -8.47 -8.55 -10.39
N GLN A 458 -8.05 -8.84 -9.16
CA GLN A 458 -7.55 -10.16 -8.77
C GLN A 458 -8.65 -11.23 -8.92
N ARG A 459 -9.88 -10.94 -8.51
CA ARG A 459 -11.02 -11.85 -8.71
C ARG A 459 -11.30 -12.11 -10.19
N GLN A 460 -11.33 -11.07 -11.03
CA GLN A 460 -11.48 -11.20 -12.48
C GLN A 460 -10.36 -12.07 -13.10
N TYR A 461 -9.11 -11.89 -12.66
CA TYR A 461 -7.98 -12.69 -13.13
C TYR A 461 -8.06 -14.16 -12.69
N GLU A 462 -8.52 -14.43 -11.47
CA GLU A 462 -8.75 -15.80 -10.99
C GLU A 462 -9.92 -16.49 -11.69
N GLU A 463 -10.99 -15.75 -12.00
CA GLU A 463 -12.12 -16.23 -12.81
C GLU A 463 -11.67 -16.55 -14.25
N GLN A 464 -10.93 -15.64 -14.90
CA GLN A 464 -10.35 -15.88 -16.22
C GLN A 464 -9.43 -17.12 -16.21
N ARG A 465 -8.54 -17.25 -15.21
CA ARG A 465 -7.65 -18.42 -15.12
C ARG A 465 -8.40 -19.73 -14.92
N LYS A 466 -9.52 -19.75 -14.18
CA LYS A 466 -10.37 -20.93 -14.04
C LYS A 466 -11.04 -21.29 -15.38
N LEU A 467 -11.52 -20.30 -16.13
CA LEU A 467 -12.08 -20.50 -17.47
C LEU A 467 -11.02 -21.03 -18.44
N GLU A 468 -9.82 -20.45 -18.48
CA GLU A 468 -8.71 -20.94 -19.29
C GLU A 468 -8.30 -22.37 -18.93
N GLN A 469 -8.23 -22.71 -17.64
CA GLN A 469 -7.95 -24.07 -17.18
C GLN A 469 -9.02 -25.08 -17.60
N ALA A 470 -10.30 -24.73 -17.46
CA ALA A 470 -11.42 -25.54 -17.94
C ALA A 470 -11.39 -25.69 -19.48
N GLY A 471 -11.04 -24.63 -20.21
CA GLY A 471 -10.83 -24.64 -21.65
C GLY A 471 -9.71 -25.60 -22.09
N TYR A 472 -8.57 -25.62 -21.38
CA TYR A 472 -7.48 -26.55 -21.65
C TYR A 472 -7.90 -28.00 -21.39
N GLN A 473 -8.60 -28.26 -20.27
CA GLN A 473 -9.15 -29.59 -19.97
C GLN A 473 -10.14 -30.04 -21.05
N ALA A 474 -11.08 -29.19 -21.44
CA ALA A 474 -12.03 -29.47 -22.51
C ALA A 474 -11.33 -29.72 -23.87
N GLN A 475 -10.25 -28.99 -24.18
CA GLN A 475 -9.44 -29.25 -25.39
C GLN A 475 -8.82 -30.65 -25.36
N THR A 476 -8.20 -31.05 -24.25
CA THR A 476 -7.63 -32.39 -24.09
C THR A 476 -8.70 -33.48 -24.18
N GLN A 477 -9.86 -33.28 -23.55
CA GLN A 477 -10.99 -34.21 -23.63
C GLN A 477 -11.49 -34.39 -25.07
N LEU A 478 -11.62 -33.30 -25.83
CA LEU A 478 -12.03 -33.34 -27.24
C LEU A 478 -11.00 -34.04 -28.13
N GLN A 479 -9.70 -33.86 -27.87
CA GLN A 479 -8.64 -34.57 -28.58
C GLN A 479 -8.64 -36.08 -28.28
N GLN A 480 -8.84 -36.47 -27.02
CA GLN A 480 -8.98 -37.88 -26.61
C GLN A 480 -10.22 -38.52 -27.24
N PHE A 481 -11.38 -37.83 -27.22
CA PHE A 481 -12.60 -38.31 -27.87
C PHE A 481 -12.44 -38.45 -29.40
N ALA A 482 -11.76 -37.50 -30.05
CA ALA A 482 -11.46 -37.58 -31.48
C ALA A 482 -10.54 -38.76 -31.83
N GLN A 483 -9.56 -39.07 -30.97
CA GLN A 483 -8.73 -40.26 -31.10
C GLN A 483 -9.55 -41.55 -30.91
N LEU A 484 -10.41 -41.62 -29.90
CA LEU A 484 -11.31 -42.77 -29.71
C LEU A 484 -12.24 -42.97 -30.92
N LYS A 485 -12.74 -41.88 -31.53
CA LYS A 485 -13.57 -41.89 -32.74
C LYS A 485 -12.80 -42.41 -33.97
N SER A 486 -11.53 -42.01 -34.17
CA SER A 486 -10.74 -42.52 -35.29
C SER A 486 -10.34 -43.98 -35.10
N GLU A 487 -10.02 -44.39 -33.87
CA GLU A 487 -9.71 -45.78 -33.51
C GLU A 487 -10.93 -46.70 -33.56
N SER A 488 -12.15 -46.21 -33.28
CA SER A 488 -13.37 -47.04 -33.30
C SER A 488 -13.77 -47.59 -34.67
N ASN A 489 -13.15 -47.09 -35.75
CA ASN A 489 -13.27 -47.69 -37.08
C ASN A 489 -12.65 -49.10 -37.15
N ASP A 490 -11.71 -49.44 -36.25
CA ASP A 490 -11.26 -50.82 -36.03
C ASP A 490 -11.79 -51.34 -34.69
N ALA A 491 -12.89 -52.11 -34.77
CA ALA A 491 -13.50 -52.77 -33.63
C ALA A 491 -12.57 -53.77 -32.92
N ASN A 492 -11.53 -54.29 -33.59
CA ASN A 492 -10.51 -55.12 -32.93
C ASN A 492 -9.51 -54.26 -32.16
N HIS A 493 -9.14 -53.06 -32.65
CA HIS A 493 -8.25 -52.16 -31.94
C HIS A 493 -8.85 -51.72 -30.59
N ILE A 494 -10.10 -51.22 -30.59
CA ILE A 494 -10.81 -50.85 -29.36
C ILE A 494 -10.92 -52.05 -28.41
N ARG A 495 -11.29 -53.23 -28.92
CA ARG A 495 -11.36 -54.46 -28.12
C ARG A 495 -9.99 -54.82 -27.52
N SER A 496 -8.89 -54.67 -28.26
CA SER A 496 -7.53 -54.95 -27.76
C SER A 496 -7.01 -53.94 -26.72
N ARG A 497 -7.63 -52.74 -26.62
CA ARG A 497 -7.36 -51.78 -25.56
C ARG A 497 -8.16 -52.07 -24.28
N LEU A 498 -9.37 -52.61 -24.44
CA LEU A 498 -10.26 -52.94 -23.31
C LEU A 498 -9.97 -54.31 -22.71
N LEU A 499 -9.55 -55.28 -23.52
CA LEU A 499 -9.29 -56.65 -23.10
C LEU A 499 -7.80 -56.96 -23.00
N SER A 500 -7.40 -57.62 -21.92
CA SER A 500 -6.06 -58.18 -21.73
C SER A 500 -6.19 -59.58 -21.11
N ASP A 501 -5.69 -60.59 -21.82
CA ASP A 501 -5.68 -61.98 -21.36
C ASP A 501 -4.26 -62.55 -21.26
N VAL A 502 -4.20 -63.72 -20.65
CA VAL A 502 -3.01 -64.54 -20.46
C VAL A 502 -2.60 -65.18 -21.79
N SER A 503 -1.46 -64.74 -22.33
CA SER A 503 -0.92 -65.27 -23.59
C SER A 503 -0.50 -66.74 -23.49
N TYR A 504 -1.14 -67.58 -24.30
CA TYR A 504 -0.75 -68.97 -24.54
C TYR A 504 0.21 -69.07 -25.73
N ALA A 505 1.25 -69.92 -25.60
CA ALA A 505 2.23 -70.16 -26.66
C ALA A 505 2.63 -71.65 -26.64
N PRO A 506 2.26 -72.46 -27.66
CA PRO A 506 2.36 -73.93 -27.60
C PRO A 506 3.75 -74.51 -27.33
N THR A 507 4.83 -73.78 -27.68
CA THR A 507 6.22 -74.27 -27.59
C THR A 507 7.01 -73.68 -26.41
N SER A 508 6.47 -72.69 -25.71
CA SER A 508 7.17 -71.98 -24.61
C SER A 508 6.31 -71.81 -23.35
N GLY A 509 5.07 -72.30 -23.35
CA GLY A 509 4.11 -72.18 -22.24
C GLY A 509 3.51 -70.78 -22.07
N GLY A 510 4.15 -69.74 -22.60
CA GLY A 510 3.67 -68.36 -22.55
C GLY A 510 3.58 -67.81 -21.12
N SER A 511 2.55 -66.99 -20.87
CA SER A 511 2.17 -66.60 -19.52
C SER A 511 1.20 -67.60 -18.88
N TYR A 512 0.48 -68.40 -19.68
CA TYR A 512 -0.46 -69.43 -19.19
C TYR A 512 0.24 -70.53 -18.37
N ALA A 513 1.40 -71.02 -18.80
CA ALA A 513 2.17 -71.99 -18.02
C ALA A 513 2.66 -71.43 -16.66
N ARG A 514 2.82 -70.09 -16.53
CA ARG A 514 3.11 -69.46 -15.24
C ARG A 514 1.87 -69.41 -14.34
N LEU A 515 0.69 -69.20 -14.93
CA LEU A 515 -0.61 -69.25 -14.24
C LEU A 515 -0.85 -70.65 -13.66
N VAL A 516 -0.69 -71.69 -14.48
CA VAL A 516 -0.83 -73.11 -14.07
C VAL A 516 0.23 -73.53 -13.04
N ALA A 517 1.41 -72.90 -13.05
CA ALA A 517 2.43 -73.07 -12.01
C ALA A 517 2.14 -72.31 -10.68
N GLY A 518 0.90 -71.83 -10.47
CA GLY A 518 0.47 -71.10 -9.27
C GLY A 518 0.80 -69.60 -9.30
N GLY A 519 1.17 -69.06 -10.45
CA GLY A 519 1.41 -67.63 -10.66
C GLY A 519 0.12 -66.82 -10.83
N LYS A 520 0.29 -65.50 -10.99
CA LYS A 520 -0.77 -64.53 -11.26
C LYS A 520 -0.55 -63.82 -12.58
N ALA A 521 -1.62 -63.33 -13.19
CA ALA A 521 -1.57 -62.39 -14.31
C ALA A 521 -2.59 -61.25 -14.13
N ALA A 522 -2.37 -60.13 -14.82
CA ALA A 522 -3.36 -59.06 -14.91
C ALA A 522 -4.52 -59.49 -15.82
N TYR A 523 -5.74 -59.18 -15.40
CA TYR A 523 -6.98 -59.57 -16.06
C TYR A 523 -7.81 -58.34 -16.41
N SER A 524 -8.28 -58.28 -17.66
CA SER A 524 -9.28 -57.31 -18.11
C SER A 524 -10.12 -58.00 -19.17
N GLN A 525 -11.34 -58.43 -18.86
CA GLN A 525 -12.20 -59.16 -19.79
C GLN A 525 -13.66 -58.73 -19.70
N ILE A 526 -14.36 -58.91 -20.83
CA ILE A 526 -15.81 -58.94 -20.86
C ILE A 526 -16.23 -60.28 -20.30
N VAL A 527 -17.07 -60.26 -19.26
CA VAL A 527 -17.61 -61.45 -18.60
C VAL A 527 -19.14 -61.37 -18.59
N HIS A 528 -19.78 -62.53 -18.70
CA HIS A 528 -21.22 -62.68 -18.48
C HIS A 528 -21.42 -63.43 -17.16
N ILE A 529 -22.12 -62.81 -16.21
CA ILE A 529 -22.35 -63.34 -14.87
C ILE A 529 -23.70 -64.06 -14.84
N VAL A 530 -23.67 -65.38 -14.72
CA VAL A 530 -24.85 -66.25 -14.77
C VAL A 530 -25.42 -66.60 -13.41
N GLY A 531 -24.61 -66.60 -12.36
CA GLY A 531 -24.96 -67.19 -11.07
C GLY A 531 -24.02 -66.84 -9.93
N LYS A 532 -24.32 -67.38 -8.74
CA LYS A 532 -23.50 -67.23 -7.54
C LYS A 532 -23.54 -68.52 -6.70
N THR A 533 -22.39 -69.12 -6.47
CA THR A 533 -22.21 -70.40 -5.75
C THR A 533 -20.98 -70.29 -4.85
N ASP A 534 -21.01 -70.88 -3.65
CA ASP A 534 -19.91 -70.86 -2.68
C ASP A 534 -19.30 -69.45 -2.46
N GLU A 535 -20.19 -68.46 -2.28
CA GLU A 535 -19.90 -67.02 -2.16
C GLU A 535 -19.24 -66.32 -3.37
N ARG A 536 -18.87 -67.05 -4.42
CA ARG A 536 -18.26 -66.54 -5.67
C ARG A 536 -19.30 -66.41 -6.78
N TRP A 537 -19.03 -65.55 -7.76
CA TRP A 537 -19.89 -65.36 -8.94
C TRP A 537 -19.40 -66.20 -10.10
N GLU A 538 -20.31 -66.85 -10.82
CA GLU A 538 -20.00 -67.76 -11.93
C GLU A 538 -20.16 -67.06 -13.28
N THR A 539 -19.24 -67.34 -14.21
CA THR A 539 -19.29 -66.85 -15.59
C THR A 539 -19.28 -67.99 -16.60
N ASP A 540 -19.99 -67.82 -17.70
CA ASP A 540 -19.99 -68.69 -18.88
C ASP A 540 -19.22 -68.08 -20.08
N TYR A 541 -18.87 -66.79 -20.01
CA TYR A 541 -18.09 -66.06 -21.02
C TYR A 541 -16.91 -65.32 -20.38
N PRO A 542 -15.71 -65.28 -21.03
CA PRO A 542 -15.36 -65.93 -22.31
C PRO A 542 -15.12 -67.44 -22.19
N TYR A 543 -15.04 -67.94 -20.96
CA TYR A 543 -14.93 -69.34 -20.56
C TYR A 543 -15.50 -69.48 -19.13
N GLU A 544 -15.60 -70.72 -18.64
CA GLU A 544 -16.07 -71.01 -17.28
C GLU A 544 -15.10 -70.44 -16.23
N SER A 545 -15.58 -69.56 -15.35
CA SER A 545 -14.73 -68.96 -14.30
C SER A 545 -15.49 -68.58 -13.04
N GLN A 546 -14.76 -68.41 -11.93
CA GLN A 546 -15.29 -67.88 -10.68
C GLN A 546 -14.67 -66.53 -10.31
N LEU A 547 -15.52 -65.51 -10.20
CA LEU A 547 -15.14 -64.16 -9.78
C LEU A 547 -15.27 -64.02 -8.25
N ASN A 548 -14.19 -63.60 -7.61
CA ASN A 548 -14.15 -63.13 -6.24
C ASN A 548 -14.09 -61.59 -6.24
N ILE A 549 -15.08 -60.94 -5.65
CA ILE A 549 -15.20 -59.46 -5.67
C ILE A 549 -14.41 -58.88 -4.50
N VAL A 550 -13.31 -58.19 -4.79
CA VAL A 550 -12.40 -57.60 -3.79
C VAL A 550 -12.36 -56.07 -3.83
N GLY A 551 -12.92 -55.44 -4.87
CA GLY A 551 -13.06 -53.98 -4.97
C GLY A 551 -14.17 -53.41 -4.06
N PRO A 552 -13.97 -52.21 -3.46
CA PRO A 552 -14.96 -51.61 -2.57
C PRO A 552 -16.24 -51.20 -3.31
N ASN A 553 -17.39 -51.36 -2.65
CA ASN A 553 -18.73 -50.97 -3.13
C ASN A 553 -19.22 -51.64 -4.45
N LEU A 554 -18.49 -52.61 -5.00
CA LEU A 554 -18.90 -53.35 -6.18
C LEU A 554 -20.12 -54.25 -5.87
N LYS A 555 -21.21 -54.06 -6.62
CA LYS A 555 -22.43 -54.88 -6.54
C LYS A 555 -22.70 -55.52 -7.91
N PRO A 556 -22.11 -56.70 -8.22
CA PRO A 556 -22.53 -57.48 -9.37
C PRO A 556 -23.99 -57.92 -9.26
N GLU A 557 -24.63 -58.01 -10.41
CA GLU A 557 -25.91 -58.67 -10.64
C GLU A 557 -25.73 -59.66 -11.81
N LYS A 558 -26.80 -60.28 -12.33
CA LYS A 558 -26.69 -61.11 -13.54
C LYS A 558 -26.62 -60.22 -14.79
N GLY A 559 -25.80 -60.61 -15.77
CA GLY A 559 -25.63 -59.88 -17.03
C GLY A 559 -24.18 -59.65 -17.42
N TRP A 560 -23.95 -58.70 -18.32
CA TRP A 560 -22.64 -58.44 -18.94
C TRP A 560 -21.86 -57.33 -18.24
N PHE A 561 -20.56 -57.57 -18.03
CA PHE A 561 -19.67 -56.63 -17.36
C PHE A 561 -18.27 -56.61 -17.98
N LEU A 562 -17.58 -55.47 -17.93
CA LEU A 562 -16.12 -55.41 -18.06
C LEU A 562 -15.51 -55.57 -16.66
N ALA A 563 -14.89 -56.72 -16.40
CA ALA A 563 -14.23 -57.06 -15.14
C ALA A 563 -12.71 -56.87 -15.25
N LYS A 564 -12.09 -56.27 -14.24
CA LYS A 564 -10.63 -56.06 -14.14
C LYS A 564 -10.09 -56.49 -12.79
N GLY A 565 -8.88 -57.02 -12.76
CA GLY A 565 -8.25 -57.51 -11.54
C GLY A 565 -7.04 -58.41 -11.78
N GLU A 566 -6.86 -59.41 -10.92
CA GLU A 566 -5.84 -60.46 -11.07
C GLU A 566 -6.51 -61.81 -11.36
N VAL A 567 -5.91 -62.61 -12.25
CA VAL A 567 -6.35 -63.99 -12.54
C VAL A 567 -5.35 -65.02 -12.00
N THR A 568 -5.89 -66.17 -11.61
CA THR A 568 -5.25 -67.40 -11.11
C THR A 568 -6.05 -68.62 -11.60
N VAL A 569 -5.56 -69.84 -11.38
CA VAL A 569 -6.33 -71.08 -11.61
C VAL A 569 -6.38 -71.96 -10.36
N ASP A 570 -7.46 -72.72 -10.22
CA ASP A 570 -7.59 -73.78 -9.22
C ASP A 570 -6.89 -75.05 -9.75
N PRO A 571 -5.90 -75.62 -9.03
CA PRO A 571 -5.18 -76.82 -9.49
C PRO A 571 -5.95 -78.13 -9.22
N VAL A 572 -7.10 -78.08 -8.54
CA VAL A 572 -7.90 -79.26 -8.17
C VAL A 572 -9.27 -79.25 -8.86
N LYS A 573 -9.96 -78.10 -8.88
CA LYS A 573 -11.21 -77.94 -9.65
C LYS A 573 -10.90 -77.80 -11.14
N ARG A 574 -11.76 -78.40 -11.97
CA ARG A 574 -11.71 -78.27 -13.43
C ARG A 574 -13.02 -77.71 -13.96
N ASP A 575 -12.93 -77.05 -15.10
CA ASP A 575 -14.08 -76.61 -15.89
C ASP A 575 -14.63 -77.75 -16.76
N SER A 576 -15.69 -77.43 -17.50
CA SER A 576 -16.36 -78.30 -18.47
C SER A 576 -15.50 -78.69 -19.69
N GLU A 577 -14.30 -78.13 -19.89
CA GLU A 577 -13.32 -78.53 -20.91
C GLU A 577 -12.15 -79.36 -20.34
N ASP A 578 -12.22 -79.80 -19.07
CA ASP A 578 -11.18 -80.55 -18.35
C ASP A 578 -9.87 -79.75 -18.11
N LEU A 579 -9.96 -78.42 -18.14
CA LEU A 579 -8.86 -77.49 -17.83
C LEU A 579 -8.93 -76.98 -16.37
N PRO A 580 -7.83 -76.48 -15.78
CA PRO A 580 -7.82 -75.92 -14.42
C PRO A 580 -8.74 -74.69 -14.30
N LEU A 581 -9.73 -74.75 -13.40
CA LEU A 581 -10.81 -73.75 -13.32
C LEU A 581 -10.26 -72.34 -13.04
N THR A 582 -10.67 -71.36 -13.85
CA THR A 582 -10.16 -69.99 -13.73
C THR A 582 -10.77 -69.23 -12.55
N LEU A 583 -9.92 -68.61 -11.73
CA LEU A 583 -10.29 -67.83 -10.54
C LEU A 583 -9.80 -66.38 -10.66
N VAL A 584 -10.73 -65.42 -10.62
CA VAL A 584 -10.44 -63.99 -10.83
C VAL A 584 -10.72 -63.18 -9.56
N ALA A 585 -9.73 -62.43 -9.07
CA ALA A 585 -9.91 -61.44 -7.99
C ALA A 585 -10.23 -60.07 -8.61
N VAL A 586 -11.50 -59.71 -8.67
CA VAL A 586 -12.03 -58.52 -9.36
C VAL A 586 -11.93 -57.28 -8.48
N THR A 587 -11.14 -56.30 -8.91
CA THR A 587 -10.93 -55.00 -8.24
C THR A 587 -11.78 -53.89 -8.84
N TYR A 588 -12.23 -54.04 -10.09
CA TYR A 588 -13.10 -53.10 -10.79
C TYR A 588 -14.08 -53.86 -11.69
N LEU A 589 -15.35 -53.45 -11.70
CA LEU A 589 -16.44 -54.08 -12.44
C LEU A 589 -17.36 -52.98 -13.00
N GLN A 590 -17.51 -52.93 -14.33
CA GLN A 590 -18.39 -51.99 -15.03
C GLN A 590 -19.53 -52.75 -15.70
N ALA A 591 -20.79 -52.38 -15.43
CA ALA A 591 -21.94 -52.97 -16.11
C ALA A 591 -22.03 -52.50 -17.57
N CYS A 592 -22.37 -53.41 -18.48
CA CYS A 592 -22.63 -53.14 -19.89
C CYS A 592 -24.14 -53.12 -20.16
N THR A 593 -24.61 -52.33 -21.13
CA THR A 593 -26.05 -52.28 -21.46
C THR A 593 -26.46 -53.18 -22.61
N GLU A 594 -25.50 -53.83 -23.28
CA GLU A 594 -25.74 -54.70 -24.43
C GLU A 594 -24.99 -56.04 -24.28
N ASP A 595 -25.49 -57.08 -24.95
CA ASP A 595 -24.87 -58.41 -24.94
C ASP A 595 -23.44 -58.38 -25.51
N GLY A 596 -22.53 -59.12 -24.86
CA GLY A 596 -21.11 -59.11 -25.22
C GLY A 596 -20.43 -57.75 -25.03
N CYS A 597 -21.04 -56.82 -24.27
CA CYS A 597 -20.59 -55.44 -24.10
C CYS A 597 -20.32 -54.72 -25.44
N THR A 598 -21.17 -54.93 -26.45
CA THR A 598 -21.03 -54.25 -27.75
C THR A 598 -21.09 -52.73 -27.63
N ASP A 599 -21.73 -52.23 -26.59
CA ASP A 599 -21.82 -50.81 -26.26
C ASP A 599 -20.50 -50.20 -25.79
N LEU A 600 -19.54 -51.00 -25.32
CA LEU A 600 -18.17 -50.54 -25.05
C LEU A 600 -17.33 -50.34 -26.33
N ARG A 601 -17.94 -50.39 -27.51
CA ARG A 601 -17.35 -49.91 -28.78
C ARG A 601 -17.63 -48.43 -29.03
N ASP A 602 -18.60 -47.82 -28.35
CA ASP A 602 -18.94 -46.41 -28.50
C ASP A 602 -17.85 -45.50 -27.87
N PRO A 603 -17.20 -44.62 -28.65
CA PRO A 603 -16.25 -43.63 -28.14
C PRO A 603 -16.79 -42.78 -27.00
N LEU A 604 -18.10 -42.48 -26.98
CA LEU A 604 -18.71 -41.65 -25.94
C LEU A 604 -18.82 -42.41 -24.61
N LYS A 605 -19.27 -43.66 -24.61
CA LYS A 605 -19.24 -44.53 -23.42
C LYS A 605 -17.82 -44.75 -22.89
N ILE A 606 -16.85 -45.00 -23.78
CA ILE A 606 -15.43 -45.13 -23.38
C ILE A 606 -14.93 -43.84 -22.72
N MET A 607 -15.21 -42.67 -23.33
CA MET A 607 -14.75 -41.38 -22.82
C MET A 607 -15.36 -41.04 -21.45
N ARG A 608 -16.66 -41.27 -21.25
CA ARG A 608 -17.36 -41.07 -19.97
C ARG A 608 -16.77 -41.93 -18.86
N MET A 609 -16.55 -43.22 -19.15
CA MET A 609 -15.89 -44.16 -18.24
C MET A 609 -14.44 -43.75 -17.90
N GLN A 610 -13.70 -43.15 -18.84
CA GLN A 610 -12.34 -42.63 -18.59
C GLN A 610 -12.32 -41.34 -17.74
N LEU A 611 -13.36 -40.51 -17.84
CA LEU A 611 -13.49 -39.27 -17.04
C LEU A 611 -14.14 -39.48 -15.67
N GLY A 612 -14.93 -40.55 -15.50
CA GLY A 612 -15.79 -40.73 -14.33
C GLY A 612 -17.01 -39.79 -14.33
N ASP A 613 -17.43 -39.33 -15.51
CA ASP A 613 -18.55 -38.39 -15.70
C ASP A 613 -19.49 -38.90 -16.80
N ASP A 614 -20.58 -39.55 -16.39
CA ASP A 614 -21.63 -40.05 -17.30
C ASP A 614 -22.42 -38.93 -18.00
N SER A 615 -22.36 -37.68 -17.49
CA SER A 615 -23.02 -36.53 -18.08
C SER A 615 -22.21 -35.87 -19.20
N TRP A 616 -20.91 -36.17 -19.29
CA TRP A 616 -19.99 -35.56 -20.25
C TRP A 616 -20.49 -35.70 -21.68
N THR A 617 -20.34 -34.64 -22.48
CA THR A 617 -20.61 -34.66 -23.92
C THR A 617 -19.55 -33.83 -24.68
N PRO A 618 -19.25 -34.18 -25.94
CA PRO A 618 -18.40 -33.37 -26.79
C PRO A 618 -18.94 -31.94 -26.92
N ASP A 619 -20.26 -31.73 -26.98
CA ASP A 619 -20.84 -30.40 -27.10
C ASP A 619 -20.70 -29.54 -25.84
N ALA A 620 -20.82 -30.12 -24.64
CA ALA A 620 -20.50 -29.39 -23.41
C ALA A 620 -19.01 -28.99 -23.38
N ALA A 621 -18.10 -29.89 -23.77
CA ALA A 621 -16.67 -29.57 -23.89
C ALA A 621 -16.39 -28.49 -24.96
N ARG A 622 -17.06 -28.55 -26.12
CA ARG A 622 -16.99 -27.52 -27.17
C ARG A 622 -17.46 -26.16 -26.66
N GLN A 623 -18.53 -26.12 -25.86
CA GLN A 623 -19.04 -24.89 -25.23
C GLN A 623 -18.05 -24.32 -24.20
N VAL A 624 -17.50 -25.15 -23.30
CA VAL A 624 -16.48 -24.70 -22.32
C VAL A 624 -15.22 -24.18 -23.01
N PHE A 625 -14.75 -24.86 -24.06
CA PHE A 625 -13.62 -24.37 -24.88
C PHE A 625 -13.92 -23.00 -25.52
N LYS A 626 -15.13 -22.82 -26.07
CA LYS A 626 -15.56 -21.54 -26.66
C LYS A 626 -15.83 -20.43 -25.65
N GLN A 627 -16.19 -20.76 -24.40
CA GLN A 627 -16.27 -19.78 -23.31
C GLN A 627 -14.89 -19.32 -22.86
N ALA A 628 -13.90 -20.21 -22.84
CA ALA A 628 -12.51 -19.88 -22.54
C ALA A 628 -11.85 -19.06 -23.67
N TRP A 629 -12.08 -19.43 -24.94
CA TRP A 629 -11.52 -18.75 -26.11
C TRP A 629 -12.52 -18.65 -27.27
N PRO A 630 -13.35 -17.60 -27.32
CA PRO A 630 -14.36 -17.40 -28.37
C PRO A 630 -13.78 -17.44 -29.79
N ASP A 631 -12.62 -16.80 -29.98
CA ASP A 631 -11.97 -16.65 -31.29
C ASP A 631 -11.17 -17.89 -31.74
N ARG A 632 -10.86 -18.82 -30.82
CA ARG A 632 -10.15 -20.06 -31.19
C ARG A 632 -11.12 -21.09 -31.74
N ASN A 633 -10.73 -21.74 -32.83
CA ASN A 633 -11.42 -22.93 -33.32
C ASN A 633 -10.61 -24.18 -32.92
N ILE A 634 -11.32 -25.27 -32.64
CA ILE A 634 -10.72 -26.58 -32.38
C ILE A 634 -10.15 -27.09 -33.72
N GLN A 635 -8.89 -27.55 -33.72
CA GLN A 635 -8.24 -28.09 -34.90
C GLN A 635 -8.38 -29.63 -34.93
N GLY A 636 -8.61 -30.18 -36.13
CA GLY A 636 -8.90 -31.60 -36.36
C GLY A 636 -10.38 -31.88 -36.62
N GLU A 637 -10.71 -33.12 -36.99
CA GLU A 637 -12.07 -33.57 -37.36
C GLU A 637 -13.00 -33.78 -36.14
N VAL A 638 -13.15 -32.70 -35.35
CA VAL A 638 -13.98 -32.62 -34.13
C VAL A 638 -15.13 -31.61 -34.29
N GLN A 639 -15.56 -31.40 -35.52
CA GLN A 639 -16.91 -30.94 -35.86
C GLN A 639 -17.85 -32.15 -35.77
#